data_AF-A0A2Z6CRW2-F1
#
_entry.id   AF-A0A2Z6CRW2-F1
#
_cell.length_a   1.000
_cell.length_b   1.000
_cell.length_c   1.000
_cell.angle_alpha   90.00
_cell.angle_beta   90.00
_cell.angle_gamma   90.00
#
_symmetry.space_group_name_H-M   'P 1'
#
loop_
_entity.id
_entity.type
_entity.pdbx_description
1 polymer ?
#
loop_
_entity_poly.entity_id
_entity_poly.type
_entity_poly.pdbx_seq_one_letter_code
_entity_poly.pdbx_strand_id
1 'polypeptide(L)'
;MTERDIPEGWSPARAREPDHTNRTPNIGETQAFGIPATGSTSKSVKQQTENNPEGLPIIDHHSAQTIPPSKRSRPLRRWMKSWVLWSILLALIPGSIGFIAMAMLLKLPAAPNCPSIFWPLASASVRLHCAQLAASKQTVDDLLQAIALVKQLPQNHPLRGEIDRFVEEWSRDILQLADQSFQAGDLEQAIATAQKIPQDLPAYKLVDEKIAKWESIWSKADGIYQAVQEELQQRRWQSASLLAAKLLRIDNKYWSSTKYDQVNRLIVSVREDGDKLDKADSLAKTKVVDNLLEAIKIAEAIGKDSYFYQKAQELIPLFGRKMLELAQAKMDARDADAALDIARQIPDSTKLQADVEDFISLADAQRSAWIGTVSSLETAIAQAQEIDPSRPKYNKAQDLITRWQLEIEDVARLEKARTLASQGTINDLAAAIIEAQQIPSNNPRGSEARQEVGRWQAQVETIEDRPYLERAEQLALLEDINSLQAAISEASQIRRGRALYPEARKRINSWTAKVQRIQDQPYLDQARDLAQTGDLNAAINAAQTIASSGRALSGEAQAAIDDWRGQIRAKDNWKRAREVAVVGTPDALLEAIRLADKIPSSNILRLDANVAIDQWSQQLLDIARSQSSSNLSKAIETAQLIPRGTTAYNTAQEQIRNWQQLLNPQPVPQPEPLLPQSSTPEGTNL
;
A
#
# COMPACT_ATOMS: atom_id res chain seq x y z
N MET A 1 35.42 14.60 15.55
CA MET A 1 36.78 14.35 16.08
C MET A 1 36.58 13.60 17.38
N THR A 2 36.92 12.33 17.61
CA THR A 2 37.77 11.28 17.02
C THR A 2 37.19 9.96 17.59
N GLU A 3 36.66 9.02 16.81
CA GLU A 3 37.31 7.89 16.10
C GLU A 3 37.83 6.73 16.98
N ARG A 4 37.52 5.50 16.54
CA ARG A 4 38.10 4.15 16.85
C ARG A 4 37.50 3.35 18.02
N ASP A 5 37.29 2.02 17.96
CA ASP A 5 37.47 0.99 16.92
C ASP A 5 36.68 -0.29 17.29
N ILE A 6 36.28 -1.06 16.26
CA ILE A 6 35.77 -2.45 16.29
C ILE A 6 36.93 -3.38 15.88
N PRO A 7 36.94 -4.68 16.26
CA PRO A 7 37.61 -5.70 15.48
C PRO A 7 36.66 -6.76 14.87
N GLU A 8 36.92 -7.06 13.60
CA GLU A 8 36.30 -8.07 12.72
C GLU A 8 36.84 -9.50 12.94
N GLY A 9 36.13 -10.49 12.38
CA GLY A 9 36.61 -11.85 12.12
C GLY A 9 35.69 -12.72 11.24
N TRP A 10 35.74 -12.47 9.92
CA TRP A 10 35.67 -13.32 8.70
C TRP A 10 35.15 -14.79 8.74
N SER A 11 34.07 -15.18 8.03
CA SER A 11 33.93 -15.71 6.61
C SER A 11 34.07 -17.26 6.47
N PRO A 12 33.70 -17.99 5.36
CA PRO A 12 33.28 -17.57 3.99
C PRO A 12 32.21 -18.43 3.21
N ALA A 13 31.91 -17.95 1.98
CA ALA A 13 31.47 -18.65 0.74
C ALA A 13 29.94 -18.88 0.49
N ARG A 14 29.34 -18.70 -0.71
CA ARG A 14 29.86 -18.77 -2.10
C ARG A 14 28.82 -18.21 -3.14
N ALA A 15 29.30 -17.44 -4.14
CA ALA A 15 28.89 -17.28 -5.57
C ALA A 15 27.42 -16.94 -5.96
N ARG A 16 27.05 -16.20 -7.03
CA ARG A 16 27.66 -15.91 -8.35
C ARG A 16 26.89 -14.74 -9.05
N GLU A 17 27.61 -13.92 -9.81
CA GLU A 17 27.24 -12.82 -10.76
C GLU A 17 26.73 -13.42 -12.13
N PRO A 18 26.35 -12.69 -13.22
CA PRO A 18 26.64 -11.28 -13.52
C PRO A 18 25.66 -10.40 -14.36
N ASP A 19 26.02 -9.10 -14.37
CA ASP A 19 25.99 -8.04 -15.41
C ASP A 19 24.81 -7.79 -16.36
N HIS A 20 24.40 -6.51 -16.45
CA HIS A 20 24.32 -5.78 -17.72
C HIS A 20 24.64 -4.28 -17.54
N THR A 21 25.59 -3.82 -18.35
CA THR A 21 26.09 -2.45 -18.52
C THR A 21 25.55 -1.80 -19.80
N ASN A 22 25.81 -0.49 -19.92
CA ASN A 22 25.83 0.37 -21.12
C ASN A 22 24.54 1.16 -21.47
N ARG A 23 24.58 2.40 -21.97
CA ARG A 23 25.56 3.51 -22.07
C ARG A 23 24.80 4.62 -22.83
N THR A 24 25.04 5.89 -22.51
CA THR A 24 24.66 7.05 -23.33
C THR A 24 25.50 7.13 -24.62
N PRO A 25 25.09 7.97 -25.59
CA PRO A 25 25.98 9.07 -25.97
C PRO A 25 25.28 10.42 -26.18
N ASN A 26 26.13 11.43 -26.35
CA ASN A 26 25.93 12.88 -26.23
C ASN A 26 26.21 13.59 -27.59
N ILE A 27 26.14 14.95 -27.60
CA ILE A 27 26.53 15.95 -28.63
C ILE A 27 25.34 16.38 -29.52
N GLY A 28 24.83 17.62 -29.57
CA GLY A 28 25.42 18.97 -29.76
C GLY A 28 24.79 19.53 -31.06
N GLU A 29 24.14 20.69 -31.19
CA GLU A 29 24.67 22.07 -31.14
C GLU A 29 23.55 23.11 -31.48
N THR A 30 23.65 24.29 -30.85
CA THR A 30 23.34 25.68 -31.29
C THR A 30 21.98 26.20 -31.87
N GLN A 31 21.45 27.18 -31.13
CA GLN A 31 21.01 28.55 -31.49
C GLN A 31 19.68 28.88 -32.22
N ALA A 32 18.92 29.75 -31.51
CA ALA A 32 18.41 31.07 -31.92
C ALA A 32 17.02 31.22 -32.60
N PHE A 33 16.17 31.96 -31.86
CA PHE A 33 15.22 33.02 -32.27
C PHE A 33 14.11 32.76 -33.30
N GLY A 34 12.89 33.20 -32.95
CA GLY A 34 11.97 33.81 -33.90
C GLY A 34 10.53 33.33 -33.83
N ILE A 35 9.62 34.26 -33.51
CA ILE A 35 8.16 34.12 -33.47
C ILE A 35 7.58 34.12 -34.93
N PRO A 36 6.25 34.13 -35.17
CA PRO A 36 5.48 33.06 -35.80
C PRO A 36 4.95 33.43 -37.20
N ALA A 37 4.30 32.51 -37.93
CA ALA A 37 3.19 32.84 -38.83
C ALA A 37 2.50 31.60 -39.43
N THR A 38 1.19 31.76 -39.55
CA THR A 38 0.21 31.12 -40.43
C THR A 38 0.69 30.80 -41.85
N GLY A 39 0.14 29.74 -42.46
CA GLY A 39 0.23 29.56 -43.91
C GLY A 39 -0.50 28.31 -44.44
N SER A 40 -1.54 28.57 -45.22
CA SER A 40 -2.29 27.61 -46.03
C SER A 40 -1.53 27.21 -47.32
N THR A 41 -2.06 26.20 -48.01
CA THR A 41 -1.96 25.87 -49.45
C THR A 41 -0.90 24.87 -49.97
N SER A 42 -1.43 23.72 -50.42
CA SER A 42 -1.37 23.18 -51.81
C SER A 42 -0.10 22.53 -52.39
N LYS A 43 -0.27 21.26 -52.83
CA LYS A 43 0.06 20.63 -54.15
C LYS A 43 0.22 19.11 -53.92
N SER A 44 -0.11 18.15 -54.80
CA SER A 44 0.15 17.96 -56.24
C SER A 44 -0.67 16.72 -56.67
N VAL A 45 -1.48 16.65 -57.74
CA VAL A 45 -1.19 16.56 -59.20
C VAL A 45 -0.33 15.37 -59.66
N LYS A 46 -0.91 14.55 -60.55
CA LYS A 46 -0.45 14.03 -61.88
C LYS A 46 -1.61 13.17 -62.45
N GLN A 47 -2.28 13.40 -63.59
CA GLN A 47 -1.99 13.82 -64.98
C GLN A 47 -1.61 12.68 -65.93
N GLN A 48 -2.51 12.40 -66.91
CA GLN A 48 -2.29 12.19 -68.36
C GLN A 48 -3.67 11.82 -68.99
N THR A 49 -4.38 12.60 -69.81
CA THR A 49 -4.19 13.44 -71.04
C THR A 49 -4.25 12.65 -72.35
N GLU A 50 -5.22 12.99 -73.21
CA GLU A 50 -5.09 12.96 -74.68
C GLU A 50 -5.94 14.10 -75.31
N ASN A 51 -5.54 14.58 -76.49
CA ASN A 51 -5.67 15.97 -76.96
C ASN A 51 -6.81 16.28 -77.98
N ASN A 52 -7.31 17.52 -77.90
CA ASN A 52 -7.77 18.54 -78.89
C ASN A 52 -8.52 18.13 -80.19
N PRO A 53 -9.60 18.86 -80.57
CA PRO A 53 -9.46 20.01 -81.50
C PRO A 53 -10.51 21.16 -81.35
N GLU A 54 -10.34 22.24 -82.14
CA GLU A 54 -11.27 23.37 -82.34
C GLU A 54 -12.47 23.06 -83.26
N GLY A 55 -13.60 23.77 -83.06
CA GLY A 55 -14.56 24.15 -84.11
C GLY A 55 -16.05 24.30 -83.71
N LEU A 56 -16.48 25.56 -83.47
CA LEU A 56 -17.76 26.25 -83.85
C LEU A 56 -19.18 25.57 -83.65
N PRO A 57 -20.30 26.31 -83.55
CA PRO A 57 -20.64 27.32 -82.52
C PRO A 57 -22.14 27.33 -82.05
N ILE A 58 -22.37 27.80 -80.80
CA ILE A 58 -23.55 28.53 -80.22
C ILE A 58 -24.89 27.72 -80.16
N ILE A 59 -25.79 27.78 -79.16
CA ILE A 59 -26.27 28.87 -78.29
C ILE A 59 -26.86 28.30 -76.97
N ASP A 60 -26.32 28.76 -75.83
CA ASP A 60 -26.94 29.42 -74.64
C ASP A 60 -28.44 29.20 -74.30
N HIS A 61 -28.95 29.31 -73.06
CA HIS A 61 -28.44 29.32 -71.69
C HIS A 61 -29.68 29.37 -70.74
N HIS A 62 -29.43 29.09 -69.46
CA HIS A 62 -30.02 29.67 -68.24
C HIS A 62 -31.17 29.00 -67.48
N SER A 63 -31.01 29.17 -66.17
CA SER A 63 -31.63 28.53 -65.02
C SER A 63 -32.41 29.55 -64.19
N ALA A 64 -33.25 29.01 -63.29
CA ALA A 64 -33.69 29.57 -62.00
C ALA A 64 -34.97 30.43 -61.91
N GLN A 65 -35.95 29.83 -61.24
CA GLN A 65 -36.80 30.30 -60.12
C GLN A 65 -37.39 31.73 -60.12
N THR A 66 -38.72 31.84 -59.93
CA THR A 66 -39.42 32.32 -58.71
C THR A 66 -40.94 32.53 -58.94
N ILE A 67 -41.74 32.41 -57.86
CA ILE A 67 -43.21 32.56 -57.69
C ILE A 67 -43.62 34.06 -57.84
N PRO A 68 -44.82 34.51 -58.33
CA PRO A 68 -46.04 34.75 -57.50
C PRO A 68 -47.41 34.84 -58.30
N PRO A 69 -48.49 35.58 -57.90
CA PRO A 69 -49.82 34.99 -57.72
C PRO A 69 -51.00 35.67 -58.48
N SER A 70 -52.22 35.14 -58.26
CA SER A 70 -53.53 35.85 -58.19
C SER A 70 -54.41 36.12 -59.44
N LYS A 71 -55.72 35.85 -59.20
CA LYS A 71 -56.99 36.45 -59.69
C LYS A 71 -57.46 36.35 -61.16
N ARG A 72 -58.61 35.63 -61.28
CA ARG A 72 -59.82 35.84 -62.10
C ARG A 72 -59.84 37.01 -63.11
N SER A 73 -60.21 36.73 -64.36
CA SER A 73 -61.52 37.07 -64.97
C SER A 73 -61.59 36.64 -66.46
N ARG A 74 -62.81 36.34 -66.91
CA ARG A 74 -63.28 36.05 -68.29
C ARG A 74 -63.65 37.39 -69.00
N PRO A 75 -64.17 37.48 -70.26
CA PRO A 75 -64.34 36.50 -71.37
C PRO A 75 -64.12 37.07 -72.82
N LEU A 76 -64.53 36.28 -73.83
CA LEU A 76 -65.14 36.61 -75.15
C LEU A 76 -64.27 36.63 -76.46
N ARG A 77 -64.49 35.56 -77.25
CA ARG A 77 -65.11 35.52 -78.61
C ARG A 77 -64.39 36.17 -79.81
N ARG A 78 -64.01 35.32 -80.80
CA ARG A 78 -64.51 35.36 -82.21
C ARG A 78 -63.98 34.19 -83.05
N TRP A 79 -64.70 33.93 -84.14
CA TRP A 79 -64.82 32.70 -84.94
C TRP A 79 -64.60 33.03 -86.43
N MET A 80 -64.24 32.01 -87.24
CA MET A 80 -63.98 31.94 -88.72
C MET A 80 -62.54 32.22 -89.20
N LYS A 81 -61.92 31.51 -90.17
CA LYS A 81 -62.34 30.73 -91.37
C LYS A 81 -61.32 29.58 -91.61
N SER A 82 -61.63 28.29 -91.82
CA SER A 82 -62.27 27.53 -92.93
C SER A 82 -61.54 27.54 -94.29
N TRP A 83 -60.77 26.47 -94.60
CA TRP A 83 -60.59 25.89 -95.96
C TRP A 83 -59.96 24.48 -96.03
N VAL A 84 -59.38 23.95 -94.94
CA VAL A 84 -58.77 22.59 -94.93
C VAL A 84 -59.80 21.47 -94.67
N LEU A 85 -61.05 21.83 -94.38
CA LEU A 85 -62.13 20.92 -94.00
C LEU A 85 -62.72 20.06 -95.14
N TRP A 86 -62.31 20.25 -96.39
CA TRP A 86 -62.85 19.48 -97.52
C TRP A 86 -61.85 18.51 -98.16
N SER A 87 -60.57 18.55 -97.78
CA SER A 87 -59.52 17.75 -98.44
C SER A 87 -59.24 16.41 -97.76
N ILE A 88 -59.53 16.28 -96.46
CA ILE A 88 -59.18 15.09 -95.65
C ILE A 88 -60.38 14.12 -95.51
N LEU A 89 -61.58 14.55 -95.88
CA LEU A 89 -62.82 13.78 -95.69
C LEU A 89 -63.04 12.65 -96.72
N LEU A 90 -62.24 12.55 -97.80
CA LEU A 90 -62.50 11.62 -98.90
C LEU A 90 -61.53 10.41 -98.99
N ALA A 91 -60.56 10.27 -98.10
CA ALA A 91 -59.53 9.22 -98.18
C ALA A 91 -59.43 8.28 -96.95
N LEU A 92 -60.29 8.42 -95.94
CA LEU A 92 -60.09 7.78 -94.62
C LEU A 92 -61.31 7.01 -94.09
N ILE A 93 -62.24 6.58 -94.96
CA ILE A 93 -63.53 6.01 -94.54
C ILE A 93 -63.62 4.46 -94.60
N PRO A 94 -62.89 3.69 -95.45
CA PRO A 94 -63.02 2.22 -95.36
C PRO A 94 -62.10 1.52 -94.34
N GLY A 95 -61.09 2.18 -93.77
CA GLY A 95 -60.08 1.53 -92.89
C GLY A 95 -60.35 1.57 -91.38
N SER A 96 -61.31 2.37 -90.92
CA SER A 96 -61.52 2.64 -89.48
C SER A 96 -62.50 1.68 -88.79
N ILE A 97 -63.33 0.94 -89.53
CA ILE A 97 -64.36 0.08 -88.94
C ILE A 97 -63.76 -1.21 -88.34
N GLY A 98 -62.66 -1.73 -88.90
CA GLY A 98 -61.97 -2.93 -88.37
C GLY A 98 -61.24 -2.69 -87.04
N PHE A 99 -60.65 -1.50 -86.86
CA PHE A 99 -59.98 -1.13 -85.60
C PHE A 99 -60.97 -0.81 -84.47
N ILE A 100 -62.14 -0.24 -84.79
CA ILE A 100 -63.18 0.08 -83.79
C ILE A 100 -63.87 -1.20 -83.28
N ALA A 101 -64.06 -2.21 -84.14
CA ALA A 101 -64.60 -3.51 -83.74
C ALA A 101 -63.66 -4.29 -82.80
N MET A 102 -62.35 -4.27 -83.05
CA MET A 102 -61.35 -4.89 -82.17
C MET A 102 -61.17 -4.10 -80.84
N ALA A 103 -61.27 -2.77 -80.89
CA ALA A 103 -61.19 -1.93 -79.69
C ALA A 103 -62.45 -2.01 -78.79
N MET A 104 -63.63 -2.35 -79.33
CA MET A 104 -64.83 -2.60 -78.52
C MET A 104 -64.85 -4.00 -77.87
N LEU A 105 -64.18 -5.01 -78.46
CA LEU A 105 -64.03 -6.33 -77.83
C LEU A 105 -62.99 -6.36 -76.70
N LEU A 106 -62.02 -5.44 -76.70
CA LEU A 106 -61.02 -5.26 -75.64
C LEU A 106 -61.35 -4.12 -74.66
N LYS A 107 -62.48 -3.41 -74.85
CA LYS A 107 -62.97 -2.42 -73.89
C LYS A 107 -63.71 -3.16 -72.76
N LEU A 108 -62.96 -3.53 -71.73
CA LEU A 108 -63.52 -3.81 -70.42
C LEU A 108 -64.49 -2.65 -70.06
N PRO A 109 -65.71 -2.92 -69.56
CA PRO A 109 -66.60 -1.85 -69.11
C PRO A 109 -65.83 -0.98 -68.12
N ALA A 110 -65.86 0.34 -68.35
CA ALA A 110 -65.13 1.29 -67.53
C ALA A 110 -65.44 1.03 -66.05
N ALA A 111 -64.39 0.78 -65.25
CA ALA A 111 -64.53 0.76 -63.80
C ALA A 111 -65.26 2.05 -63.37
N PRO A 112 -66.26 1.97 -62.48
CA PRO A 112 -67.01 3.14 -62.05
C PRO A 112 -66.05 4.19 -61.45
N ASN A 113 -66.18 5.46 -61.85
CA ASN A 113 -65.45 6.58 -61.23
C ASN A 113 -65.94 6.78 -59.79
N CYS A 114 -65.43 5.97 -58.86
CA CYS A 114 -65.79 5.95 -57.45
C CYS A 114 -65.81 7.31 -56.72
N PRO A 115 -64.95 8.31 -57.03
CA PRO A 115 -65.02 9.60 -56.36
C PRO A 115 -66.17 10.52 -56.81
N SER A 116 -66.93 10.19 -57.87
CA SER A 116 -67.99 11.06 -58.43
C SER A 116 -69.40 10.44 -58.38
N ILE A 117 -69.63 9.46 -57.49
CA ILE A 117 -70.89 8.71 -57.42
C ILE A 117 -71.85 9.32 -56.40
N PHE A 118 -73.13 9.48 -56.79
CA PHE A 118 -74.21 9.82 -55.87
C PHE A 118 -74.68 8.57 -55.11
N TRP A 119 -74.15 8.38 -53.90
CA TRP A 119 -74.35 7.18 -53.07
C TRP A 119 -75.80 6.70 -52.90
N PRO A 120 -76.83 7.57 -52.74
CA PRO A 120 -78.22 7.12 -52.59
C PRO A 120 -78.78 6.31 -53.77
N LEU A 121 -78.21 6.46 -54.98
CA LEU A 121 -78.62 5.73 -56.19
C LEU A 121 -77.60 4.68 -56.64
N ALA A 122 -76.51 4.49 -55.90
CA ALA A 122 -75.47 3.52 -56.24
C ALA A 122 -75.93 2.08 -55.97
N SER A 123 -75.80 1.20 -56.97
CA SER A 123 -76.08 -0.23 -56.80
C SER A 123 -75.10 -0.86 -55.79
N ALA A 124 -75.53 -1.95 -55.15
CA ALA A 124 -74.70 -2.64 -54.16
C ALA A 124 -73.38 -3.17 -54.75
N SER A 125 -73.37 -3.60 -56.02
CA SER A 125 -72.14 -4.03 -56.71
C SER A 125 -71.16 -2.88 -56.94
N VAL A 126 -71.65 -1.69 -57.25
CA VAL A 126 -70.82 -0.48 -57.40
C VAL A 126 -70.26 -0.04 -56.05
N ARG A 127 -71.07 -0.08 -54.98
CA ARG A 127 -70.59 0.21 -53.62
C ARG A 127 -69.49 -0.76 -53.18
N LEU A 128 -69.69 -2.05 -53.43
CA LEU A 128 -68.71 -3.09 -53.09
C LEU A 128 -67.40 -2.94 -53.87
N HIS A 129 -67.49 -2.70 -55.19
CA HIS A 129 -66.30 -2.50 -56.02
C HIS A 129 -65.51 -1.24 -55.64
N CYS A 130 -66.21 -0.14 -55.35
CA CYS A 130 -65.56 1.08 -54.89
C CYS A 130 -64.98 0.96 -53.47
N ALA A 131 -65.60 0.16 -52.61
CA ALA A 131 -65.05 -0.17 -51.31
C ALA A 131 -63.77 -1.01 -51.42
N GLN A 132 -63.74 -2.02 -52.30
CA GLN A 132 -62.53 -2.79 -52.61
C GLN A 132 -61.40 -1.90 -53.15
N LEU A 133 -61.72 -0.94 -54.02
CA LEU A 133 -60.74 0.01 -54.55
C LEU A 133 -60.19 0.94 -53.45
N ALA A 134 -61.04 1.41 -52.54
CA ALA A 134 -60.59 2.18 -51.38
C ALA A 134 -59.67 1.33 -50.49
N ALA A 135 -60.09 0.12 -50.13
CA ALA A 135 -59.29 -0.80 -49.33
C ALA A 135 -57.93 -1.16 -49.95
N SER A 136 -57.84 -1.22 -51.29
CA SER A 136 -56.59 -1.54 -51.99
C SER A 136 -55.44 -0.56 -51.72
N LYS A 137 -55.73 0.65 -51.22
CA LYS A 137 -54.71 1.64 -50.82
C LYS A 137 -54.04 1.33 -49.48
N GLN A 138 -54.60 0.40 -48.70
CA GLN A 138 -54.02 -0.09 -47.44
C GLN A 138 -53.69 1.02 -46.42
N THR A 139 -54.50 2.07 -46.36
CA THR A 139 -54.41 3.10 -45.31
C THR A 139 -55.58 2.99 -44.35
N VAL A 140 -55.41 3.42 -43.10
CA VAL A 140 -56.47 3.39 -42.08
C VAL A 140 -57.72 4.12 -42.56
N ASP A 141 -57.56 5.32 -43.11
CA ASP A 141 -58.69 6.15 -43.54
C ASP A 141 -59.41 5.57 -44.76
N ASP A 142 -58.67 5.03 -45.74
CA ASP A 142 -59.27 4.40 -46.92
C ASP A 142 -59.96 3.06 -46.59
N LEU A 143 -59.44 2.28 -45.63
CA LEU A 143 -60.06 1.05 -45.13
C LEU A 143 -61.35 1.35 -44.33
N LEU A 144 -61.34 2.39 -43.50
CA LEU A 144 -62.55 2.86 -42.81
C LEU A 144 -63.59 3.37 -43.80
N GLN A 145 -63.16 4.06 -44.86
CA GLN A 145 -64.03 4.47 -45.96
C GLN A 145 -64.65 3.24 -46.65
N ALA A 146 -63.85 2.22 -46.96
CA ALA A 146 -64.34 0.97 -47.56
C ALA A 146 -65.44 0.31 -46.71
N ILE A 147 -65.21 0.20 -45.39
CA ILE A 147 -66.19 -0.35 -44.44
C ILE A 147 -67.47 0.50 -44.41
N ALA A 148 -67.36 1.83 -44.36
CA ALA A 148 -68.51 2.74 -44.31
C ALA A 148 -69.42 2.63 -45.56
N LEU A 149 -68.82 2.40 -46.74
CA LEU A 149 -69.55 2.28 -48.01
C LEU A 149 -70.43 1.02 -48.08
N VAL A 150 -69.96 -0.10 -47.54
CA VAL A 150 -70.68 -1.38 -47.58
C VAL A 150 -71.58 -1.59 -46.37
N LYS A 151 -71.30 -0.93 -45.24
CA LYS A 151 -72.11 -0.98 -44.01
C LYS A 151 -73.55 -0.53 -44.19
N GLN A 152 -73.79 0.41 -45.11
CA GLN A 152 -75.13 0.95 -45.39
C GLN A 152 -76.05 0.00 -46.18
N LEU A 153 -75.56 -1.18 -46.59
CA LEU A 153 -76.35 -2.18 -47.31
C LEU A 153 -77.20 -3.03 -46.33
N PRO A 154 -78.48 -3.32 -46.65
CA PRO A 154 -79.39 -4.00 -45.74
C PRO A 154 -78.96 -5.46 -45.47
N GLN A 155 -79.36 -5.99 -44.30
CA GLN A 155 -78.97 -7.32 -43.82
C GLN A 155 -79.47 -8.49 -44.69
N ASN A 156 -80.55 -8.29 -45.45
CA ASN A 156 -81.15 -9.29 -46.34
C ASN A 156 -80.56 -9.29 -47.78
N HIS A 157 -79.42 -8.64 -48.00
CA HIS A 157 -78.80 -8.51 -49.32
C HIS A 157 -78.16 -9.82 -49.81
N PRO A 158 -78.29 -10.20 -51.11
CA PRO A 158 -77.72 -11.45 -51.64
C PRO A 158 -76.19 -11.61 -51.46
N LEU A 159 -75.45 -10.50 -51.42
CA LEU A 159 -73.99 -10.48 -51.22
C LEU A 159 -73.56 -10.32 -49.75
N ARG A 160 -74.46 -10.48 -48.77
CA ARG A 160 -74.16 -10.21 -47.34
C ARG A 160 -72.95 -10.99 -46.84
N GLY A 161 -72.86 -12.29 -47.13
CA GLY A 161 -71.72 -13.12 -46.69
C GLY A 161 -70.37 -12.67 -47.26
N GLU A 162 -70.34 -12.13 -48.48
CA GLU A 162 -69.10 -11.60 -49.06
C GLU A 162 -68.74 -10.22 -48.51
N ILE A 163 -69.74 -9.37 -48.23
CA ILE A 163 -69.55 -8.10 -47.54
C ILE A 163 -69.01 -8.31 -46.12
N ASP A 164 -69.58 -9.27 -45.37
CA ASP A 164 -69.12 -9.59 -44.02
C ASP A 164 -67.65 -10.05 -44.03
N ARG A 165 -67.29 -10.91 -44.99
CA ARG A 165 -65.90 -11.34 -45.19
C ARG A 165 -64.96 -10.17 -45.44
N PHE A 166 -65.34 -9.23 -46.32
CA PHE A 166 -64.51 -8.06 -46.62
C PHE A 166 -64.43 -7.07 -45.45
N VAL A 167 -65.54 -6.84 -44.74
CA VAL A 167 -65.53 -5.97 -43.54
C VAL A 167 -64.63 -6.56 -42.46
N GLU A 168 -64.65 -7.89 -42.27
CA GLU A 168 -63.74 -8.57 -41.36
C GLU A 168 -62.27 -8.46 -41.82
N GLU A 169 -62.00 -8.69 -43.10
CA GLU A 169 -60.66 -8.56 -43.71
C GLU A 169 -60.09 -7.15 -43.54
N TRP A 170 -60.84 -6.11 -43.92
CA TRP A 170 -60.40 -4.72 -43.77
C TRP A 170 -60.25 -4.30 -42.31
N SER A 171 -61.09 -4.82 -41.40
CA SER A 171 -60.91 -4.60 -39.97
C SER A 171 -59.61 -5.22 -39.47
N ARG A 172 -59.24 -6.42 -39.96
CA ARG A 172 -57.94 -7.05 -39.64
C ARG A 172 -56.77 -6.26 -40.22
N ASP A 173 -56.90 -5.70 -41.42
CA ASP A 173 -55.87 -4.84 -42.03
C ASP A 173 -55.65 -3.56 -41.22
N ILE A 174 -56.73 -2.91 -40.75
CA ILE A 174 -56.63 -1.75 -39.84
C ILE A 174 -55.92 -2.15 -38.55
N LEU A 175 -56.27 -3.30 -37.96
CA LEU A 175 -55.60 -3.82 -36.76
C LEU A 175 -54.12 -4.15 -37.01
N GLN A 176 -53.75 -4.58 -38.22
CA GLN A 176 -52.36 -4.82 -38.59
C GLN A 176 -51.57 -3.50 -38.73
N LEU A 177 -52.19 -2.44 -39.26
CA LEU A 177 -51.58 -1.10 -39.28
C LEU A 177 -51.43 -0.53 -37.87
N ALA A 178 -52.43 -0.70 -37.01
CA ALA A 178 -52.36 -0.34 -35.60
C ALA A 178 -51.26 -1.12 -34.86
N ASP A 179 -51.07 -2.41 -35.18
CA ASP A 179 -49.98 -3.22 -34.62
C ASP A 179 -48.61 -2.62 -34.97
N GLN A 180 -48.43 -1.98 -36.13
CA GLN A 180 -47.17 -1.31 -36.47
C GLN A 180 -46.85 -0.15 -35.52
N SER A 181 -47.84 0.67 -35.15
CA SER A 181 -47.68 1.72 -34.13
C SER A 181 -47.34 1.10 -32.76
N PHE A 182 -48.00 0.01 -32.38
CA PHE A 182 -47.68 -0.71 -31.16
C PHE A 182 -46.22 -1.21 -31.16
N GLN A 183 -45.79 -1.88 -32.24
CA GLN A 183 -44.42 -2.38 -32.40
C GLN A 183 -43.38 -1.26 -32.43
N ALA A 184 -43.76 -0.05 -32.87
CA ALA A 184 -42.92 1.15 -32.85
C ALA A 184 -42.79 1.78 -31.45
N GLY A 185 -43.59 1.35 -30.47
CA GLY A 185 -43.58 1.88 -29.11
C GLY A 185 -44.65 2.92 -28.83
N ASP A 186 -45.68 3.01 -29.68
CA ASP A 186 -46.78 3.96 -29.53
C ASP A 186 -48.10 3.20 -29.28
N LEU A 187 -48.27 2.73 -28.03
CA LEU A 187 -49.47 2.00 -27.60
C LEU A 187 -50.73 2.87 -27.72
N GLU A 188 -50.64 4.15 -27.35
CA GLU A 188 -51.78 5.06 -27.41
C GLU A 188 -52.27 5.24 -28.84
N GLN A 189 -51.36 5.46 -29.79
CA GLN A 189 -51.72 5.57 -31.20
C GLN A 189 -52.29 4.26 -31.76
N ALA A 190 -51.75 3.10 -31.35
CA ALA A 190 -52.26 1.79 -31.76
C ALA A 190 -53.70 1.57 -31.29
N ILE A 191 -54.00 1.83 -30.02
CA ILE A 191 -55.35 1.73 -29.44
C ILE A 191 -56.30 2.69 -30.13
N ALA A 192 -55.90 3.96 -30.29
CA ALA A 192 -56.73 4.97 -30.95
C ALA A 192 -57.06 4.58 -32.40
N THR A 193 -56.12 3.98 -33.12
CA THR A 193 -56.32 3.49 -34.50
C THR A 193 -57.29 2.31 -34.54
N ALA A 194 -57.16 1.36 -33.62
CA ALA A 194 -58.03 0.19 -33.51
C ALA A 194 -59.49 0.59 -33.15
N GLN A 195 -59.66 1.57 -32.27
CA GLN A 195 -60.98 2.07 -31.85
C GLN A 195 -61.74 2.85 -32.94
N LYS A 196 -61.09 3.24 -34.04
CA LYS A 196 -61.80 3.85 -35.20
C LYS A 196 -62.72 2.86 -35.92
N ILE A 197 -62.52 1.55 -35.72
CA ILE A 197 -63.38 0.51 -36.30
C ILE A 197 -64.77 0.58 -35.62
N PRO A 198 -65.88 0.62 -36.37
CA PRO A 198 -67.22 0.76 -35.77
C PRO A 198 -67.61 -0.40 -34.83
N GLN A 199 -68.18 -0.07 -33.68
CA GLN A 199 -68.55 -1.01 -32.59
C GLN A 199 -69.68 -1.99 -32.93
N ASP A 200 -70.52 -1.64 -33.91
CA ASP A 200 -71.67 -2.44 -34.34
C ASP A 200 -71.29 -3.57 -35.31
N LEU A 201 -70.01 -3.70 -35.65
CA LEU A 201 -69.50 -4.75 -36.52
C LEU A 201 -69.16 -6.01 -35.73
N PRO A 202 -69.47 -7.22 -36.23
CA PRO A 202 -69.05 -8.48 -35.60
C PRO A 202 -67.53 -8.58 -35.40
N ALA A 203 -66.75 -7.97 -36.30
CA ALA A 203 -65.29 -7.92 -36.24
C ALA A 203 -64.74 -7.09 -35.06
N TYR A 204 -65.57 -6.30 -34.37
CA TYR A 204 -65.14 -5.50 -33.22
C TYR A 204 -64.67 -6.35 -32.03
N LYS A 205 -65.12 -7.61 -31.91
CA LYS A 205 -64.57 -8.54 -30.90
C LYS A 205 -63.05 -8.73 -31.04
N LEU A 206 -62.54 -8.72 -32.28
CA LEU A 206 -61.11 -8.83 -32.57
C LEU A 206 -60.34 -7.58 -32.13
N VAL A 207 -61.02 -6.42 -32.07
CA VAL A 207 -60.45 -5.14 -31.61
C VAL A 207 -60.21 -5.21 -30.11
N ASP A 208 -61.23 -5.58 -29.32
CA ASP A 208 -61.13 -5.69 -27.87
C ASP A 208 -60.07 -6.73 -27.47
N GLU A 209 -60.06 -7.89 -28.14
CA GLU A 209 -59.04 -8.93 -27.93
C GLU A 209 -57.62 -8.43 -28.22
N LYS A 210 -57.44 -7.64 -29.30
CA LYS A 210 -56.12 -7.09 -29.66
C LYS A 210 -55.65 -6.01 -28.70
N ILE A 211 -56.53 -5.08 -28.34
CA ILE A 211 -56.21 -4.02 -27.37
C ILE A 211 -55.82 -4.65 -26.03
N ALA A 212 -56.61 -5.61 -25.52
CA ALA A 212 -56.29 -6.32 -24.28
C ALA A 212 -54.94 -7.05 -24.36
N LYS A 213 -54.62 -7.66 -25.51
CA LYS A 213 -53.30 -8.27 -25.73
C LYS A 213 -52.17 -7.23 -25.68
N TRP A 214 -52.31 -6.09 -26.35
CA TRP A 214 -51.29 -5.04 -26.36
C TRP A 214 -51.08 -4.43 -24.97
N GLU A 215 -52.16 -4.10 -24.25
CA GLU A 215 -52.12 -3.59 -22.88
C GLU A 215 -51.44 -4.58 -21.93
N SER A 216 -51.76 -5.88 -22.05
CA SER A 216 -51.13 -6.93 -21.25
C SER A 216 -49.62 -7.03 -21.51
N ILE A 217 -49.20 -7.01 -22.79
CA ILE A 217 -47.79 -7.03 -23.16
C ILE A 217 -47.07 -5.77 -22.64
N TRP A 218 -47.69 -4.61 -22.80
CA TRP A 218 -47.13 -3.33 -22.38
C TRP A 218 -46.97 -3.25 -20.86
N SER A 219 -48.00 -3.62 -20.11
CA SER A 219 -47.96 -3.69 -18.64
C SER A 219 -46.88 -4.65 -18.14
N LYS A 220 -46.73 -5.81 -18.78
CA LYS A 220 -45.66 -6.76 -18.45
C LYS A 220 -44.27 -6.18 -18.72
N ALA A 221 -44.09 -5.50 -19.85
CA ALA A 221 -42.81 -4.88 -20.20
C ALA A 221 -42.46 -3.72 -19.25
N ASP A 222 -43.43 -2.87 -18.93
CA ASP A 222 -43.25 -1.79 -17.96
C ASP A 222 -42.94 -2.33 -16.56
N GLY A 223 -43.63 -3.37 -16.10
CA GLY A 223 -43.32 -4.02 -14.82
C GLY A 223 -41.88 -4.57 -14.75
N ILE A 224 -41.36 -5.13 -15.86
CA ILE A 224 -39.95 -5.52 -15.93
C ILE A 224 -39.03 -4.29 -15.85
N TYR A 225 -39.36 -3.22 -16.59
CA TYR A 225 -38.59 -1.99 -16.58
C TYR A 225 -38.53 -1.35 -15.18
N GLN A 226 -39.66 -1.25 -14.46
CA GLN A 226 -39.68 -0.74 -13.09
C GLN A 226 -38.84 -1.60 -12.14
N ALA A 227 -38.94 -2.93 -12.25
CA ALA A 227 -38.11 -3.82 -11.44
C ALA A 227 -36.61 -3.66 -11.71
N VAL A 228 -36.21 -3.38 -12.97
CA VAL A 228 -34.82 -3.02 -13.29
C VAL A 228 -34.40 -1.73 -12.58
N GLN A 229 -35.25 -0.71 -12.59
CA GLN A 229 -34.98 0.57 -11.93
C GLN A 229 -34.78 0.40 -10.41
N GLU A 230 -35.60 -0.41 -9.76
CA GLU A 230 -35.47 -0.73 -8.34
C GLU A 230 -34.14 -1.46 -8.02
N GLU A 231 -33.78 -2.48 -8.80
CA GLU A 231 -32.52 -3.21 -8.60
C GLU A 231 -31.30 -2.30 -8.83
N LEU A 232 -31.38 -1.34 -9.75
CA LEU A 232 -30.33 -0.34 -9.97
C LEU A 232 -30.15 0.58 -8.75
N GLN A 233 -31.24 1.04 -8.12
CA GLN A 233 -31.16 1.84 -6.88
C GLN A 233 -30.52 1.08 -5.73
N GLN A 234 -30.78 -0.23 -5.64
CA GLN A 234 -30.23 -1.13 -4.63
C GLN A 234 -28.79 -1.60 -4.94
N ARG A 235 -28.16 -1.07 -6.00
CA ARG A 235 -26.81 -1.45 -6.48
C ARG A 235 -26.67 -2.92 -6.90
N ARG A 236 -27.75 -3.54 -7.35
CA ARG A 236 -27.80 -4.96 -7.75
C ARG A 236 -27.73 -5.11 -9.26
N TRP A 237 -26.54 -4.82 -9.82
CA TRP A 237 -26.31 -4.76 -11.27
C TRP A 237 -26.62 -6.07 -11.99
N GLN A 238 -26.20 -7.19 -11.41
CA GLN A 238 -26.38 -8.52 -12.00
C GLN A 238 -27.87 -8.87 -12.10
N SER A 239 -28.63 -8.59 -11.03
CA SER A 239 -30.09 -8.76 -11.01
C SER A 239 -30.77 -7.86 -12.04
N ALA A 240 -30.38 -6.57 -12.10
CA ALA A 240 -30.89 -5.63 -13.09
C ALA A 240 -30.63 -6.09 -14.53
N SER A 241 -29.43 -6.58 -14.84
CA SER A 241 -29.11 -7.16 -16.16
C SER A 241 -29.95 -8.40 -16.49
N LEU A 242 -30.15 -9.30 -15.53
CA LEU A 242 -30.99 -10.49 -15.70
C LEU A 242 -32.46 -10.14 -15.93
N LEU A 243 -32.98 -9.13 -15.23
CA LEU A 243 -34.33 -8.61 -15.44
C LEU A 243 -34.46 -7.94 -16.81
N ALA A 244 -33.51 -7.10 -17.19
CA ALA A 244 -33.50 -6.44 -18.50
C ALA A 244 -33.51 -7.45 -19.66
N ALA A 245 -32.79 -8.57 -19.55
CA ALA A 245 -32.81 -9.64 -20.55
C ALA A 245 -34.21 -10.26 -20.78
N LYS A 246 -35.14 -10.13 -19.82
CA LYS A 246 -36.54 -10.56 -20.02
C LYS A 246 -37.27 -9.69 -21.04
N LEU A 247 -36.84 -8.45 -21.27
CA LEU A 247 -37.41 -7.56 -22.29
C LEU A 247 -37.21 -8.11 -23.71
N LEU A 248 -36.13 -8.87 -23.96
CA LEU A 248 -35.88 -9.52 -25.26
C LEU A 248 -36.96 -10.54 -25.64
N ARG A 249 -37.73 -11.04 -24.66
CA ARG A 249 -38.80 -12.03 -24.86
C ARG A 249 -40.19 -11.40 -24.91
N ILE A 250 -40.29 -10.06 -24.84
CA ILE A 250 -41.54 -9.33 -24.98
C ILE A 250 -41.89 -9.28 -26.47
N ASP A 251 -43.15 -9.63 -26.79
CA ASP A 251 -43.73 -9.62 -28.14
C ASP A 251 -44.01 -8.17 -28.62
N ASN A 252 -42.98 -7.33 -28.58
CA ASN A 252 -42.99 -5.94 -28.99
C ASN A 252 -41.56 -5.49 -29.38
N LYS A 253 -41.37 -5.00 -30.61
CA LYS A 253 -40.06 -4.63 -31.16
C LYS A 253 -39.41 -3.47 -30.40
N TYR A 254 -40.18 -2.44 -30.04
CA TYR A 254 -39.66 -1.32 -29.26
C TYR A 254 -39.09 -1.74 -27.90
N TRP A 255 -39.82 -2.58 -27.15
CA TRP A 255 -39.36 -3.09 -25.86
C TRP A 255 -38.17 -4.02 -25.98
N SER A 256 -38.20 -4.94 -26.94
CA SER A 256 -37.16 -5.96 -27.15
C SER A 256 -35.89 -5.44 -27.83
N SER A 257 -35.92 -4.27 -28.50
CA SER A 257 -34.73 -3.67 -29.12
C SER A 257 -34.41 -2.30 -28.52
N THR A 258 -35.08 -1.24 -28.95
CA THR A 258 -34.79 0.14 -28.58
C THR A 258 -34.71 0.36 -27.07
N LYS A 259 -35.72 -0.09 -26.31
CA LYS A 259 -35.72 0.09 -24.85
C LYS A 259 -34.73 -0.82 -24.15
N TYR A 260 -34.60 -2.08 -24.58
CA TYR A 260 -33.58 -2.97 -24.05
C TYR A 260 -32.17 -2.36 -24.19
N ASP A 261 -31.83 -1.79 -25.35
CA ASP A 261 -30.53 -1.15 -25.59
C ASP A 261 -30.31 0.11 -24.74
N GLN A 262 -31.38 0.89 -24.50
CA GLN A 262 -31.33 2.04 -23.60
C GLN A 262 -31.09 1.60 -22.15
N VAL A 263 -31.83 0.59 -21.69
CA VAL A 263 -31.69 0.03 -20.34
C VAL A 263 -30.32 -0.59 -20.14
N ASN A 264 -29.80 -1.32 -21.13
CA ASN A 264 -28.48 -1.93 -21.02
C ASN A 264 -27.36 -0.88 -20.93
N ARG A 265 -27.43 0.20 -21.73
CA ARG A 265 -26.50 1.34 -21.62
C ARG A 265 -26.59 2.02 -20.26
N LEU A 266 -27.81 2.17 -19.73
CA LEU A 266 -28.02 2.71 -18.39
C LEU A 266 -27.37 1.83 -17.32
N ILE A 267 -27.60 0.52 -17.35
CA ILE A 267 -27.03 -0.43 -16.39
C ILE A 267 -25.49 -0.35 -16.39
N VAL A 268 -24.88 -0.31 -17.57
CA VAL A 268 -23.42 -0.19 -17.70
C VAL A 268 -22.93 1.13 -17.09
N SER A 269 -23.55 2.25 -17.45
CA SER A 269 -23.19 3.58 -16.92
C SER A 269 -23.30 3.64 -15.39
N VAL A 270 -24.42 3.16 -14.83
CA VAL A 270 -24.67 3.16 -13.39
C VAL A 270 -23.69 2.24 -12.66
N ARG A 271 -23.34 1.09 -13.25
CA ARG A 271 -22.31 0.20 -12.70
C ARG A 271 -20.95 0.87 -12.67
N GLU A 272 -20.52 1.50 -13.76
CA GLU A 272 -19.23 2.20 -13.83
C GLU A 272 -19.13 3.31 -12.79
N ASP A 273 -20.19 4.11 -12.61
CA ASP A 273 -20.23 5.14 -11.58
C ASP A 273 -20.29 4.57 -10.16
N GLY A 274 -20.95 3.42 -9.96
CA GLY A 274 -20.93 2.66 -8.72
C GLY A 274 -19.51 2.18 -8.37
N ASP A 275 -18.82 1.57 -9.33
CA ASP A 275 -17.44 1.07 -9.18
C ASP A 275 -16.47 2.23 -8.87
N LYS A 276 -16.66 3.41 -9.51
CA LYS A 276 -15.91 4.64 -9.16
C LYS A 276 -16.14 5.04 -7.72
N LEU A 277 -17.40 5.06 -7.26
CA LEU A 277 -17.73 5.46 -5.90
C LEU A 277 -17.14 4.50 -4.86
N ASP A 278 -17.21 3.19 -5.11
CA ASP A 278 -16.62 2.17 -4.24
C ASP A 278 -15.09 2.28 -4.21
N LYS A 279 -14.45 2.59 -5.35
CA LYS A 279 -13.02 2.92 -5.42
C LYS A 279 -12.69 4.14 -4.56
N ALA A 280 -13.45 5.23 -4.69
CA ALA A 280 -13.25 6.44 -3.88
C ALA A 280 -13.37 6.14 -2.38
N ASP A 281 -14.38 5.37 -1.96
CA ASP A 281 -14.55 4.96 -0.56
C ASP A 281 -13.39 4.10 -0.06
N SER A 282 -12.90 3.16 -0.89
CA SER A 282 -11.74 2.33 -0.55
C SER A 282 -10.46 3.15 -0.34
N LEU A 283 -10.19 4.11 -1.24
CA LEU A 283 -9.05 5.02 -1.14
C LEU A 283 -9.16 5.90 0.12
N ALA A 284 -10.35 6.43 0.40
CA ALA A 284 -10.61 7.25 1.57
C ALA A 284 -10.51 6.52 2.93
N LYS A 285 -10.46 5.18 2.93
CA LYS A 285 -10.22 4.37 4.15
C LYS A 285 -8.73 4.25 4.50
N THR A 286 -7.84 4.45 3.53
CA THR A 286 -6.39 4.28 3.73
C THR A 286 -5.76 5.36 4.63
N LYS A 287 -6.46 6.48 4.86
CA LYS A 287 -5.97 7.65 5.64
C LYS A 287 -4.65 8.23 5.10
N VAL A 288 -4.42 8.09 3.79
CA VAL A 288 -3.30 8.72 3.07
C VAL A 288 -3.84 9.93 2.31
N VAL A 289 -3.13 11.05 2.39
CA VAL A 289 -3.53 12.34 1.81
C VAL A 289 -3.75 12.22 0.30
N ASP A 290 -2.79 11.66 -0.44
CA ASP A 290 -2.90 11.44 -1.88
C ASP A 290 -4.11 10.58 -2.27
N ASN A 291 -4.39 9.55 -1.47
CA ASN A 291 -5.56 8.68 -1.70
C ASN A 291 -6.88 9.41 -1.41
N LEU A 292 -6.91 10.32 -0.44
CA LEU A 292 -8.08 11.15 -0.15
C LEU A 292 -8.33 12.16 -1.28
N LEU A 293 -7.27 12.77 -1.81
CA LEU A 293 -7.35 13.66 -2.97
C LEU A 293 -7.88 12.93 -4.20
N GLU A 294 -7.34 11.74 -4.49
CA GLU A 294 -7.81 10.92 -5.60
C GLU A 294 -9.26 10.46 -5.38
N ALA A 295 -9.65 10.15 -4.13
CA ALA A 295 -11.04 9.82 -3.79
C ALA A 295 -12.00 10.99 -4.05
N ILE A 296 -11.62 12.23 -3.70
CA ILE A 296 -12.39 13.44 -3.99
C ILE A 296 -12.53 13.62 -5.50
N LYS A 297 -11.42 13.53 -6.24
CA LYS A 297 -11.42 13.67 -7.71
C LYS A 297 -12.30 12.63 -8.40
N ILE A 298 -12.27 11.38 -7.94
CA ILE A 298 -13.14 10.32 -8.47
C ILE A 298 -14.61 10.63 -8.18
N ALA A 299 -14.94 11.11 -6.98
CA ALA A 299 -16.30 11.49 -6.61
C ALA A 299 -16.82 12.71 -7.40
N GLU A 300 -15.96 13.70 -7.68
CA GLU A 300 -16.27 14.86 -8.51
C GLU A 300 -16.54 14.50 -9.98
N ALA A 301 -15.89 13.46 -10.49
CA ALA A 301 -16.05 13.00 -11.86
C ALA A 301 -17.41 12.30 -12.12
N ILE A 302 -18.18 12.00 -11.07
CA ILE A 302 -19.53 11.43 -11.22
C ILE A 302 -20.48 12.53 -11.69
N GLY A 303 -21.06 12.34 -12.88
CA GLY A 303 -21.92 13.34 -13.52
C GLY A 303 -23.28 13.53 -12.84
N LYS A 304 -23.93 14.67 -13.08
CA LYS A 304 -25.22 15.04 -12.50
C LYS A 304 -26.37 14.09 -12.86
N ASP A 305 -26.27 13.43 -14.01
CA ASP A 305 -27.28 12.49 -14.51
C ASP A 305 -27.14 11.09 -13.88
N SER A 306 -26.11 10.87 -13.06
CA SER A 306 -25.86 9.59 -12.39
C SER A 306 -26.74 9.40 -11.16
N TYR A 307 -27.20 8.17 -10.93
CA TYR A 307 -27.89 7.78 -9.69
C TYR A 307 -27.04 8.01 -8.43
N PHE A 308 -25.71 8.04 -8.57
CA PHE A 308 -24.78 8.23 -7.45
C PHE A 308 -24.33 9.67 -7.24
N TYR A 309 -24.79 10.62 -8.05
CA TYR A 309 -24.36 12.01 -7.93
C TYR A 309 -24.58 12.57 -6.53
N GLN A 310 -25.79 12.45 -5.98
CA GLN A 310 -26.10 12.94 -4.63
C GLN A 310 -25.18 12.29 -3.59
N LYS A 311 -24.96 10.98 -3.71
CA LYS A 311 -24.11 10.26 -2.76
C LYS A 311 -22.64 10.69 -2.84
N ALA A 312 -22.15 10.95 -4.06
CA ALA A 312 -20.81 11.48 -4.28
C ALA A 312 -20.67 12.88 -3.65
N GLN A 313 -21.65 13.76 -3.84
CA GLN A 313 -21.66 15.11 -3.26
C GLN A 313 -21.71 15.11 -1.72
N GLU A 314 -22.35 14.10 -1.11
CA GLU A 314 -22.31 13.90 0.35
C GLU A 314 -20.92 13.45 0.85
N LEU A 315 -20.18 12.67 0.06
CA LEU A 315 -18.90 12.09 0.45
C LEU A 315 -17.72 13.07 0.29
N ILE A 316 -17.78 13.99 -0.68
CA ILE A 316 -16.70 14.96 -0.93
C ILE A 316 -16.33 15.77 0.33
N PRO A 317 -17.28 16.40 1.06
CA PRO A 317 -16.96 17.07 2.33
C PRO A 317 -16.42 16.12 3.41
N LEU A 318 -16.88 14.87 3.45
CA LEU A 318 -16.41 13.89 4.43
C LEU A 318 -14.94 13.51 4.20
N PHE A 319 -14.52 13.40 2.94
CA PHE A 319 -13.12 13.16 2.58
C PHE A 319 -12.25 14.37 2.93
N GLY A 320 -12.72 15.59 2.66
CA GLY A 320 -12.05 16.82 3.10
C GLY A 320 -11.87 16.90 4.62
N ARG A 321 -12.87 16.50 5.41
CA ARG A 321 -12.77 16.46 6.88
C ARG A 321 -11.71 15.47 7.35
N LYS A 322 -11.61 14.30 6.72
CA LYS A 322 -10.53 13.34 7.02
C LYS A 322 -9.14 13.93 6.75
N MET A 323 -9.00 14.75 5.72
CA MET A 323 -7.74 15.46 5.47
C MET A 323 -7.45 16.49 6.58
N LEU A 324 -8.44 17.25 7.04
CA LEU A 324 -8.28 18.16 8.21
C LEU A 324 -7.91 17.39 9.49
N GLU A 325 -8.46 16.20 9.71
CA GLU A 325 -8.09 15.35 10.84
C GLU A 325 -6.62 14.91 10.76
N LEU A 326 -6.14 14.55 9.57
CA LEU A 326 -4.72 14.23 9.35
C LEU A 326 -3.82 15.45 9.57
N ALA A 327 -4.23 16.62 9.08
CA ALA A 327 -3.54 17.87 9.33
C ALA A 327 -3.46 18.17 10.84
N GLN A 328 -4.55 18.00 11.58
CA GLN A 328 -4.56 18.16 13.04
C GLN A 328 -3.65 17.16 13.74
N ALA A 329 -3.61 15.90 13.30
CA ALA A 329 -2.69 14.91 13.87
C ALA A 329 -1.21 15.28 13.64
N LYS A 330 -0.88 15.86 12.49
CA LYS A 330 0.45 16.43 12.22
C LYS A 330 0.75 17.62 13.13
N MET A 331 -0.23 18.47 13.35
CA MET A 331 -0.11 19.61 14.25
C MET A 331 0.14 19.18 15.71
N ASP A 332 -0.57 18.15 16.18
CA ASP A 332 -0.38 17.58 17.51
C ASP A 332 1.02 16.94 17.69
N ALA A 333 1.61 16.44 16.59
CA ALA A 333 2.97 15.93 16.53
C ALA A 333 4.05 17.01 16.40
N ARG A 334 3.69 18.29 16.45
CA ARG A 334 4.56 19.46 16.21
C ARG A 334 5.16 19.55 14.80
N ASP A 335 4.50 18.95 13.81
CA ASP A 335 4.88 19.00 12.40
C ASP A 335 3.95 20.00 11.66
N ALA A 336 4.17 21.29 11.91
CA ALA A 336 3.32 22.36 11.38
C ALA A 336 3.40 22.48 9.86
N ASP A 337 4.58 22.26 9.27
CA ASP A 337 4.75 22.38 7.82
C ASP A 337 3.93 21.30 7.09
N ALA A 338 4.02 20.03 7.52
CA ALA A 338 3.18 18.98 6.94
C ALA A 338 1.69 19.21 7.21
N ALA A 339 1.33 19.72 8.39
CA ALA A 339 -0.07 20.04 8.72
C ALA A 339 -0.66 21.10 7.78
N LEU A 340 0.07 22.19 7.56
CA LEU A 340 -0.32 23.28 6.68
C LEU A 340 -0.37 22.84 5.22
N ASP A 341 0.60 22.02 4.78
CA ASP A 341 0.61 21.48 3.42
C ASP A 341 -0.61 20.60 3.14
N ILE A 342 -1.00 19.74 4.09
CA ILE A 342 -2.22 18.93 3.96
C ILE A 342 -3.46 19.82 3.89
N ALA A 343 -3.58 20.82 4.78
CA ALA A 343 -4.74 21.71 4.82
C ALA A 343 -4.91 22.50 3.51
N ARG A 344 -3.81 22.99 2.93
CA ARG A 344 -3.81 23.74 1.66
C ARG A 344 -4.18 22.90 0.44
N GLN A 345 -4.02 21.58 0.51
CA GLN A 345 -4.39 20.67 -0.57
C GLN A 345 -5.90 20.37 -0.61
N ILE A 346 -6.65 20.73 0.44
CA ILE A 346 -8.09 20.44 0.53
C ILE A 346 -8.85 21.22 -0.54
N PRO A 347 -9.52 20.55 -1.49
CA PRO A 347 -10.16 21.24 -2.61
C PRO A 347 -11.40 22.03 -2.21
N ASP A 348 -11.72 23.04 -3.01
CA ASP A 348 -12.87 23.92 -2.79
C ASP A 348 -14.23 23.22 -2.85
N SER A 349 -14.31 22.14 -3.62
CA SER A 349 -15.51 21.30 -3.76
C SER A 349 -15.99 20.71 -2.44
N THR A 350 -15.11 20.60 -1.43
CA THR A 350 -15.43 20.10 -0.10
C THR A 350 -16.31 21.04 0.72
N LYS A 351 -16.39 22.33 0.34
CA LYS A 351 -17.12 23.37 1.09
C LYS A 351 -16.62 23.54 2.53
N LEU A 352 -15.33 23.28 2.75
CA LEU A 352 -14.65 23.38 4.05
C LEU A 352 -13.67 24.54 4.13
N GLN A 353 -13.65 25.46 3.16
CA GLN A 353 -12.68 26.56 3.08
C GLN A 353 -12.62 27.38 4.36
N ALA A 354 -13.79 27.62 4.94
CA ALA A 354 -13.94 28.17 6.27
C ALA A 354 -13.07 27.40 7.30
N ASP A 355 -13.36 26.11 7.51
CA ASP A 355 -12.66 25.29 8.49
C ASP A 355 -11.15 25.17 8.19
N VAL A 356 -10.77 25.17 6.90
CA VAL A 356 -9.38 25.15 6.43
C VAL A 356 -8.65 26.45 6.78
N GLU A 357 -9.27 27.60 6.54
CA GLU A 357 -8.72 28.91 6.87
C GLU A 357 -8.53 29.07 8.38
N ASP A 358 -9.55 28.73 9.18
CA ASP A 358 -9.45 28.76 10.65
C ASP A 358 -8.34 27.81 11.15
N PHE A 359 -8.20 26.64 10.52
CA PHE A 359 -7.15 25.69 10.85
C PHE A 359 -5.77 26.26 10.53
N ILE A 360 -5.58 26.87 9.36
CA ILE A 360 -4.31 27.48 8.94
C ILE A 360 -3.93 28.62 9.90
N SER A 361 -4.85 29.54 10.20
CA SER A 361 -4.58 30.65 11.12
C SER A 361 -4.19 30.15 12.52
N LEU A 362 -4.91 29.14 13.05
CA LEU A 362 -4.54 28.53 14.33
C LEU A 362 -3.21 27.78 14.27
N ALA A 363 -2.92 27.11 13.16
CA ALA A 363 -1.69 26.35 12.98
C ALA A 363 -0.48 27.28 12.92
N ASP A 364 -0.57 28.38 12.17
CA ASP A 364 0.47 29.42 12.12
C ASP A 364 0.67 30.08 13.49
N ALA A 365 -0.43 30.41 14.19
CA ALA A 365 -0.36 30.94 15.56
C ALA A 365 0.37 30.00 16.52
N GLN A 366 0.00 28.72 16.53
CA GLN A 366 0.65 27.72 17.37
C GLN A 366 2.12 27.49 16.97
N ARG A 367 2.45 27.49 15.67
CA ARG A 367 3.84 27.38 15.19
C ARG A 367 4.68 28.53 15.72
N SER A 368 4.16 29.76 15.69
CA SER A 368 4.80 30.94 16.28
C SER A 368 4.99 30.76 17.79
N ALA A 369 3.95 30.31 18.51
CA ALA A 369 4.02 30.13 19.96
C ALA A 369 5.08 29.10 20.41
N TRP A 370 5.34 28.07 19.59
CA TRP A 370 6.32 27.02 19.92
C TRP A 370 7.76 27.50 19.96
N ILE A 371 8.08 28.64 19.33
CA ILE A 371 9.40 29.29 19.46
C ILE A 371 9.65 29.67 20.92
N GLY A 372 8.60 30.08 21.64
CA GLY A 372 8.63 30.28 23.08
C GLY A 372 9.34 31.55 23.55
N THR A 373 9.49 32.56 22.70
CA THR A 373 9.93 33.91 23.10
C THR A 373 8.72 34.82 23.31
N VAL A 374 8.91 35.93 24.02
CA VAL A 374 7.84 36.95 24.18
C VAL A 374 7.32 37.40 22.82
N SER A 375 8.22 37.79 21.91
CA SER A 375 7.86 38.25 20.56
C SER A 375 7.12 37.19 19.74
N SER A 376 7.50 35.90 19.87
CA SER A 376 6.82 34.83 19.14
C SER A 376 5.44 34.51 19.70
N LEU A 377 5.25 34.64 21.01
CA LEU A 377 3.95 34.51 21.66
C LEU A 377 3.02 35.69 21.33
N GLU A 378 3.55 36.91 21.27
CA GLU A 378 2.80 38.08 20.78
C GLU A 378 2.34 37.89 19.33
N THR A 379 3.23 37.37 18.47
CA THR A 379 2.89 37.03 17.08
C THR A 379 1.80 35.96 17.02
N ALA A 380 1.90 34.91 17.85
CA ALA A 380 0.89 33.87 17.95
C ALA A 380 -0.48 34.41 18.37
N ILE A 381 -0.50 35.31 19.36
CA ILE A 381 -1.74 35.96 19.82
C ILE A 381 -2.35 36.79 18.69
N ALA A 382 -1.55 37.60 17.99
CA ALA A 382 -2.03 38.42 16.89
C ALA A 382 -2.66 37.55 15.77
N GLN A 383 -2.00 36.44 15.39
CA GLN A 383 -2.51 35.49 14.39
C GLN A 383 -3.80 34.80 14.85
N ALA A 384 -3.90 34.38 16.12
CA ALA A 384 -5.12 33.76 16.65
C ALA A 384 -6.29 34.74 16.79
N GLN A 385 -6.01 36.05 16.96
CA GLN A 385 -7.03 37.10 17.04
C GLN A 385 -7.71 37.41 15.69
N GLU A 386 -7.12 37.00 14.57
CA GLU A 386 -7.72 37.18 13.24
C GLU A 386 -9.00 36.34 13.05
N ILE A 387 -9.20 35.31 13.88
CA ILE A 387 -10.37 34.45 13.80
C ILE A 387 -11.60 35.19 14.33
N ASP A 388 -12.61 35.36 13.46
CA ASP A 388 -13.82 36.10 13.78
C ASP A 388 -14.68 35.41 14.89
N PRO A 389 -15.33 36.17 15.79
CA PRO A 389 -16.17 35.62 16.87
C PRO A 389 -17.32 34.70 16.44
N SER A 390 -17.81 34.83 15.20
CA SER A 390 -18.88 33.98 14.65
C SER A 390 -18.37 32.60 14.22
N ARG A 391 -17.06 32.39 14.17
CA ARG A 391 -16.42 31.19 13.62
C ARG A 391 -16.40 30.05 14.64
N PRO A 392 -16.57 28.79 14.22
CA PRO A 392 -16.59 27.64 15.14
C PRO A 392 -15.31 27.46 15.98
N LYS A 393 -14.16 27.94 15.50
CA LYS A 393 -12.85 27.79 16.17
C LYS A 393 -12.49 28.95 17.09
N TYR A 394 -13.32 29.99 17.18
CA TYR A 394 -13.03 31.18 17.99
C TYR A 394 -12.73 30.86 19.46
N ASN A 395 -13.56 30.04 20.12
CA ASN A 395 -13.34 29.69 21.53
C ASN A 395 -11.99 29.00 21.75
N LYS A 396 -11.60 28.10 20.83
CA LYS A 396 -10.27 27.45 20.87
C LYS A 396 -9.15 28.48 20.70
N ALA A 397 -9.33 29.49 19.86
CA ALA A 397 -8.37 30.58 19.71
C ALA A 397 -8.23 31.39 21.00
N GLN A 398 -9.34 31.74 21.66
CA GLN A 398 -9.34 32.50 22.91
C GLN A 398 -8.69 31.75 24.08
N ASP A 399 -8.91 30.42 24.16
CA ASP A 399 -8.24 29.57 25.15
C ASP A 399 -6.71 29.59 24.96
N LEU A 400 -6.25 29.50 23.69
CA LEU A 400 -4.83 29.58 23.35
C LEU A 400 -4.25 30.96 23.67
N ILE A 401 -4.95 32.03 23.30
CA ILE A 401 -4.54 33.41 23.59
C ILE A 401 -4.38 33.63 25.10
N THR A 402 -5.37 33.22 25.90
CA THR A 402 -5.31 33.34 27.37
C THR A 402 -4.10 32.62 27.94
N ARG A 403 -3.81 31.42 27.41
CA ARG A 403 -2.62 30.67 27.81
C ARG A 403 -1.32 31.38 27.41
N TRP A 404 -1.22 31.89 26.19
CA TRP A 404 0.00 32.56 25.71
C TRP A 404 0.25 33.90 26.41
N GLN A 405 -0.81 34.64 26.76
CA GLN A 405 -0.71 35.85 27.57
C GLN A 405 -0.07 35.57 28.94
N LEU A 406 -0.47 34.47 29.59
CA LEU A 406 0.16 34.02 30.82
C LEU A 406 1.64 33.67 30.57
N GLU A 407 1.92 32.88 29.52
CA GLU A 407 3.29 32.49 29.18
C GLU A 407 4.23 33.68 28.88
N ILE A 408 3.73 34.79 28.32
CA ILE A 408 4.53 35.99 28.05
C ILE A 408 5.15 36.54 29.35
N GLU A 409 4.35 36.65 30.41
CA GLU A 409 4.84 37.16 31.70
C GLU A 409 5.95 36.25 32.24
N ASP A 410 5.74 34.94 32.20
CA ASP A 410 6.69 33.97 32.76
C ASP A 410 7.95 33.82 31.91
N VAL A 411 7.85 33.89 30.58
CA VAL A 411 9.02 33.89 29.69
C VAL A 411 9.87 35.13 29.95
N ALA A 412 9.26 36.31 30.12
CA ALA A 412 10.00 37.52 30.47
C ALA A 412 10.74 37.40 31.83
N ARG A 413 10.10 36.76 32.82
CA ARG A 413 10.74 36.45 34.11
C ARG A 413 11.90 35.48 33.96
N LEU A 414 11.75 34.42 33.17
CA LEU A 414 12.83 33.48 32.88
C LEU A 414 14.00 34.15 32.15
N GLU A 415 13.75 35.01 31.18
CA GLU A 415 14.80 35.76 30.48
C GLU A 415 15.57 36.69 31.43
N LYS A 416 14.86 37.37 32.34
CA LYS A 416 15.48 38.16 33.41
C LYS A 416 16.31 37.28 34.35
N ALA A 417 15.79 36.14 34.77
CA ALA A 417 16.50 35.19 35.62
C ALA A 417 17.78 34.65 34.94
N ARG A 418 17.71 34.30 33.66
CA ARG A 418 18.88 33.91 32.84
C ARG A 418 19.92 35.02 32.76
N THR A 419 19.48 36.26 32.59
CA THR A 419 20.37 37.43 32.54
C THR A 419 21.11 37.61 33.87
N LEU A 420 20.42 37.47 35.00
CA LEU A 420 21.05 37.48 36.32
C LEU A 420 22.06 36.33 36.44
N ALA A 421 21.64 35.09 36.12
CA ALA A 421 22.50 33.92 36.22
C ALA A 421 23.76 33.98 35.33
N SER A 422 23.71 34.70 34.21
CA SER A 422 24.84 34.84 33.27
C SER A 422 26.07 35.51 33.88
N GLN A 423 25.91 36.29 34.96
CA GLN A 423 27.00 36.95 35.69
C GLN A 423 27.81 35.95 36.55
N GLY A 424 27.21 34.82 36.90
CA GLY A 424 27.90 33.66 37.50
C GLY A 424 28.33 33.82 38.96
N THR A 425 28.08 34.96 39.62
CA THR A 425 28.35 35.09 41.06
C THR A 425 27.27 34.37 41.88
N ILE A 426 27.60 33.97 43.12
CA ILE A 426 26.63 33.31 44.01
C ILE A 426 25.40 34.19 44.23
N ASN A 427 25.59 35.50 44.40
CA ASN A 427 24.50 36.45 44.61
C ASN A 427 23.59 36.57 43.38
N ASP A 428 24.17 36.59 42.18
CA ASP A 428 23.38 36.71 40.94
C ASP A 428 22.64 35.41 40.62
N LEU A 429 23.26 34.26 40.88
CA LEU A 429 22.61 32.95 40.77
C LEU A 429 21.47 32.81 41.79
N ALA A 430 21.66 33.28 43.02
CA ALA A 430 20.59 33.31 44.03
C ALA A 430 19.45 34.23 43.60
N ALA A 431 19.75 35.41 43.05
CA ALA A 431 18.74 36.33 42.51
C ALA A 431 17.99 35.71 41.32
N ALA A 432 18.68 35.01 40.42
CA ALA A 432 18.08 34.27 39.31
C ALA A 432 17.12 33.17 39.80
N ILE A 433 17.53 32.40 40.81
CA ILE A 433 16.68 31.37 41.43
C ILE A 433 15.42 32.00 42.02
N ILE A 434 15.55 33.09 42.78
CA ILE A 434 14.41 33.80 43.38
C ILE A 434 13.44 34.30 42.29
N GLU A 435 13.96 34.86 41.19
CA GLU A 435 13.14 35.33 40.08
C GLU A 435 12.37 34.18 39.42
N ALA A 436 13.04 33.07 39.08
CA ALA A 436 12.40 31.91 38.45
C ALA A 436 11.43 31.16 39.38
N GLN A 437 11.63 31.19 40.69
CA GLN A 437 10.73 30.59 41.69
C GLN A 437 9.39 31.32 41.82
N GLN A 438 9.27 32.55 41.30
CA GLN A 438 7.99 33.26 41.25
C GLN A 438 7.00 32.61 40.28
N ILE A 439 7.49 31.78 39.35
CA ILE A 439 6.67 31.07 38.37
C ILE A 439 6.04 29.83 39.04
N PRO A 440 4.70 29.77 39.17
CA PRO A 440 4.02 28.65 39.82
C PRO A 440 4.27 27.32 39.12
N SER A 441 4.24 26.21 39.87
CA SER A 441 4.48 24.87 39.33
C SER A 441 3.39 24.39 38.36
N ASN A 442 2.17 24.92 38.48
CA ASN A 442 1.03 24.65 37.58
C ASN A 442 1.03 25.53 36.32
N ASN A 443 1.96 26.48 36.22
CA ASN A 443 2.11 27.33 35.04
C ASN A 443 2.66 26.53 33.85
N PRO A 444 2.28 26.84 32.59
CA PRO A 444 2.89 26.21 31.41
C PRO A 444 4.43 26.24 31.38
N ARG A 445 5.04 27.31 31.92
CA ARG A 445 6.51 27.49 32.04
C ARG A 445 7.11 27.00 33.35
N GLY A 446 6.30 26.44 34.26
CA GLY A 446 6.76 25.99 35.57
C GLY A 446 7.70 24.77 35.55
N SER A 447 7.70 23.98 34.48
CA SER A 447 8.68 22.89 34.30
C SER A 447 10.06 23.42 33.90
N GLU A 448 10.09 24.34 32.94
CA GLU A 448 11.28 25.06 32.48
C GLU A 448 11.92 25.83 33.65
N ALA A 449 11.13 26.60 34.40
CA ALA A 449 11.60 27.33 35.58
C ALA A 449 12.28 26.43 36.62
N ARG A 450 11.69 25.28 36.95
CA ARG A 450 12.28 24.34 37.92
C ARG A 450 13.59 23.72 37.43
N GLN A 451 13.70 23.44 36.15
CA GLN A 451 14.93 22.92 35.56
C GLN A 451 16.06 23.94 35.67
N GLU A 452 15.78 25.21 35.38
CA GLU A 452 16.77 26.29 35.51
C GLU A 452 17.17 26.55 36.95
N VAL A 453 16.19 26.59 37.87
CA VAL A 453 16.45 26.68 39.31
C VAL A 453 17.37 25.55 39.78
N GLY A 454 17.09 24.31 39.40
CA GLY A 454 17.94 23.17 39.75
C GLY A 454 19.36 23.28 39.20
N ARG A 455 19.51 23.79 37.97
CA ARG A 455 20.83 24.03 37.35
C ARG A 455 21.61 25.10 38.10
N TRP A 456 21.00 26.26 38.39
CA TRP A 456 21.68 27.35 39.09
C TRP A 456 21.98 26.97 40.54
N GLN A 457 21.10 26.23 41.20
CA GLN A 457 21.36 25.70 42.53
C GLN A 457 22.59 24.78 42.52
N ALA A 458 22.68 23.85 41.57
CA ALA A 458 23.87 23.00 41.43
C ALA A 458 25.16 23.81 41.15
N GLN A 459 25.06 24.92 40.42
CA GLN A 459 26.21 25.82 40.20
C GLN A 459 26.64 26.52 41.50
N VAL A 460 25.68 27.05 42.27
CA VAL A 460 25.96 27.63 43.60
C VAL A 460 26.64 26.60 44.49
N GLU A 461 26.06 25.40 44.61
CA GLU A 461 26.62 24.30 45.40
C GLU A 461 28.04 23.95 44.95
N THR A 462 28.29 23.94 43.64
CA THR A 462 29.64 23.68 43.09
C THR A 462 30.63 24.77 43.48
N ILE A 463 30.26 26.04 43.42
CA ILE A 463 31.14 27.16 43.80
C ILE A 463 31.44 27.10 45.30
N GLU A 464 30.44 26.80 46.13
CA GLU A 464 30.58 26.66 47.58
C GLU A 464 31.43 25.45 48.00
N ASP A 465 31.24 24.30 47.33
CA ASP A 465 31.86 23.03 47.73
C ASP A 465 33.27 22.85 47.16
N ARG A 466 33.58 23.50 46.03
CA ARG A 466 34.87 23.35 45.34
C ARG A 466 36.09 23.63 46.24
N PRO A 467 36.12 24.67 47.08
CA PRO A 467 37.25 24.91 47.98
C PRO A 467 37.53 23.75 48.95
N TYR A 468 36.51 23.02 49.41
CA TYR A 468 36.72 21.83 50.26
C TYR A 468 37.38 20.71 49.47
N LEU A 469 36.93 20.47 48.24
CA LEU A 469 37.49 19.43 47.39
C LEU A 469 38.95 19.74 47.00
N GLU A 470 39.24 20.99 46.63
CA GLU A 470 40.59 21.43 46.28
C GLU A 470 41.55 21.33 47.49
N ARG A 471 41.13 21.75 48.69
CA ARG A 471 41.93 21.57 49.91
C ARG A 471 42.15 20.10 50.24
N ALA A 472 41.12 19.26 50.09
CA ALA A 472 41.25 17.82 50.28
C ALA A 472 42.27 17.20 49.31
N GLU A 473 42.26 17.62 48.04
CA GLU A 473 43.23 17.17 47.04
C GLU A 473 44.65 17.62 47.36
N GLN A 474 44.84 18.86 47.84
CA GLN A 474 46.14 19.36 48.29
C GLN A 474 46.69 18.57 49.49
N LEU A 475 45.84 18.27 50.48
CA LEU A 475 46.20 17.43 51.63
C LEU A 475 46.63 16.03 51.17
N ALA A 476 45.96 15.46 50.18
CA ALA A 476 46.26 14.12 49.68
C ALA A 476 47.60 13.99 48.91
N LEU A 477 48.28 15.09 48.58
CA LEU A 477 49.50 15.08 47.75
C LEU A 477 50.69 14.36 48.42
N LEU A 478 50.76 14.37 49.74
CA LEU A 478 51.86 13.72 50.48
C LEU A 478 51.74 12.20 50.52
N GLU A 479 50.55 11.66 50.21
CA GLU A 479 50.22 10.23 50.16
C GLU A 479 50.51 9.40 51.43
N ASP A 480 50.82 10.04 52.56
CA ASP A 480 50.93 9.37 53.86
C ASP A 480 49.57 9.19 54.54
N ILE A 481 49.50 8.30 55.54
CA ILE A 481 48.24 7.95 56.21
C ILE A 481 47.55 9.17 56.82
N ASN A 482 48.29 10.06 57.50
CA ASN A 482 47.70 11.20 58.20
C ASN A 482 47.15 12.22 57.19
N SER A 483 47.91 12.51 56.15
CA SER A 483 47.52 13.40 55.05
C SER A 483 46.30 12.88 54.28
N LEU A 484 46.25 11.58 53.97
CA LEU A 484 45.10 10.96 53.31
C LEU A 484 43.86 10.93 54.21
N GLN A 485 44.01 10.70 55.52
CA GLN A 485 42.90 10.79 56.48
C GLN A 485 42.37 12.23 56.60
N ALA A 486 43.24 13.22 56.62
CA ALA A 486 42.86 14.63 56.60
C ALA A 486 42.10 14.99 55.32
N ALA A 487 42.59 14.53 54.15
CA ALA A 487 41.90 14.70 52.87
C ALA A 487 40.51 14.06 52.85
N ILE A 488 40.37 12.85 53.39
CA ILE A 488 39.06 12.17 53.50
C ILE A 488 38.11 12.99 54.39
N SER A 489 38.59 13.50 55.52
CA SER A 489 37.81 14.35 56.42
C SER A 489 37.34 15.62 55.72
N GLU A 490 38.25 16.30 55.02
CA GLU A 490 37.94 17.55 54.31
C GLU A 490 36.93 17.34 53.17
N ALA A 491 37.11 16.31 52.33
CA ALA A 491 36.15 15.99 51.27
C ALA A 491 34.79 15.51 51.81
N SER A 492 34.75 14.95 53.03
CA SER A 492 33.50 14.51 53.67
C SER A 492 32.60 15.66 54.11
N GLN A 493 33.12 16.90 54.15
CA GLN A 493 32.31 18.09 54.39
C GLN A 493 31.27 18.32 53.28
N ILE A 494 31.54 17.81 52.08
CA ILE A 494 30.60 17.83 50.95
C ILE A 494 29.49 16.79 51.22
N ARG A 495 28.29 17.28 51.54
CA ARG A 495 27.17 16.44 51.99
C ARG A 495 26.49 15.71 50.84
N ARG A 496 25.85 14.56 51.15
CA ARG A 496 25.02 13.82 50.21
C ARG A 496 23.90 14.71 49.66
N GLY A 497 23.73 14.69 48.34
CA GLY A 497 22.70 15.48 47.64
C GLY A 497 23.23 16.77 47.01
N ARG A 498 24.45 17.20 47.35
CA ARG A 498 25.13 18.34 46.73
C ARG A 498 25.73 17.98 45.38
N ALA A 499 25.88 18.96 44.50
CA ALA A 499 26.43 18.80 43.15
C ALA A 499 27.78 18.05 43.10
N LEU A 500 28.74 18.37 43.99
CA LEU A 500 30.07 17.76 44.00
C LEU A 500 30.19 16.46 44.82
N TYR A 501 29.11 15.98 45.44
CA TYR A 501 29.14 14.80 46.29
C TYR A 501 29.64 13.53 45.57
N PRO A 502 29.23 13.21 44.33
CA PRO A 502 29.72 12.01 43.64
C PRO A 502 31.23 12.04 43.41
N GLU A 503 31.76 13.22 43.08
CA GLU A 503 33.19 13.42 42.87
C GLU A 503 33.97 13.30 44.19
N ALA A 504 33.49 13.98 45.24
CA ALA A 504 34.05 13.87 46.59
C ALA A 504 34.08 12.40 47.06
N ARG A 505 33.00 11.65 46.84
CA ARG A 505 32.92 10.24 47.22
C ARG A 505 33.91 9.37 46.46
N LYS A 506 34.12 9.63 45.16
CA LYS A 506 35.12 8.93 44.35
C LYS A 506 36.53 9.18 44.90
N ARG A 507 36.85 10.43 45.26
CA ARG A 507 38.14 10.78 45.90
C ARG A 507 38.31 10.07 47.23
N ILE A 508 37.31 10.14 48.12
CA ILE A 508 37.31 9.47 49.42
C ILE A 508 37.56 7.96 49.28
N ASN A 509 36.87 7.29 48.36
CA ASN A 509 37.06 5.85 48.13
C ASN A 509 38.50 5.53 47.69
N SER A 510 39.06 6.34 46.78
CA SER A 510 40.43 6.18 46.30
C SER A 510 41.46 6.36 47.41
N TRP A 511 41.35 7.43 48.19
CA TRP A 511 42.24 7.69 49.32
C TRP A 511 42.09 6.64 50.41
N THR A 512 40.88 6.17 50.69
CA THR A 512 40.63 5.07 51.63
C THR A 512 41.34 3.80 51.18
N ALA A 513 41.29 3.47 49.89
CA ALA A 513 42.00 2.31 49.35
C ALA A 513 43.53 2.46 49.46
N LYS A 514 44.07 3.67 49.23
CA LYS A 514 45.50 3.96 49.44
C LYS A 514 45.92 3.76 50.90
N VAL A 515 45.15 4.31 51.84
CA VAL A 515 45.40 4.13 53.29
C VAL A 515 45.40 2.66 53.65
N GLN A 516 44.38 1.91 53.21
CA GLN A 516 44.29 0.47 53.47
C GLN A 516 45.49 -0.29 52.89
N ARG A 517 45.92 0.04 51.67
CA ARG A 517 47.12 -0.58 51.08
C ARG A 517 48.36 -0.31 51.90
N ILE A 518 48.63 0.95 52.27
CA ILE A 518 49.82 1.29 53.08
C ILE A 518 49.81 0.53 54.42
N GLN A 519 48.65 0.39 55.05
CA GLN A 519 48.50 -0.33 56.31
C GLN A 519 48.69 -1.84 56.17
N ASP A 520 48.15 -2.44 55.12
CA ASP A 520 48.08 -3.89 54.97
C ASP A 520 49.32 -4.47 54.27
N GLN A 521 50.05 -3.65 53.48
CA GLN A 521 51.20 -4.08 52.67
C GLN A 521 52.30 -4.78 53.50
N PRO A 522 52.75 -4.26 54.66
CA PRO A 522 53.82 -4.92 55.42
C PRO A 522 53.44 -6.33 55.89
N TYR A 523 52.16 -6.56 56.20
CA TYR A 523 51.67 -7.87 56.63
C TYR A 523 51.58 -8.85 55.47
N LEU A 524 51.19 -8.38 54.28
CA LEU A 524 51.18 -9.22 53.09
C LEU A 524 52.60 -9.57 52.64
N ASP A 525 53.54 -8.63 52.75
CA ASP A 525 54.95 -8.87 52.44
C ASP A 525 55.58 -9.86 53.45
N GLN A 526 55.28 -9.72 54.74
CA GLN A 526 55.66 -10.73 55.74
C GLN A 526 55.12 -12.13 55.40
N ALA A 527 53.85 -12.22 54.95
CA ALA A 527 53.28 -13.49 54.52
C ALA A 527 54.02 -14.08 53.30
N ARG A 528 54.43 -13.23 52.35
CA ARG A 528 55.23 -13.64 51.20
C ARG A 528 56.62 -14.12 51.60
N ASP A 529 57.27 -13.47 52.56
CA ASP A 529 58.59 -13.90 53.07
C ASP A 529 58.51 -15.27 53.76
N LEU A 530 57.44 -15.53 54.53
CA LEU A 530 57.16 -16.85 55.10
C LEU A 530 57.01 -17.93 54.01
N ALA A 531 56.35 -17.58 52.90
CA ALA A 531 56.22 -18.52 51.78
C ALA A 531 57.55 -18.78 51.08
N GLN A 532 58.37 -17.74 50.87
CA GLN A 532 59.69 -17.86 50.24
C GLN A 532 60.65 -18.70 51.07
N THR A 533 60.55 -18.64 52.40
CA THR A 533 61.33 -19.49 53.31
C THR A 533 60.82 -20.93 53.41
N GLY A 534 59.70 -21.25 52.75
CA GLY A 534 59.14 -22.60 52.62
C GLY A 534 58.03 -22.92 53.62
N ASP A 535 57.68 -22.00 54.53
CA ASP A 535 56.56 -22.16 55.46
C ASP A 535 55.25 -21.64 54.85
N LEU A 536 54.75 -22.42 53.87
CA LEU A 536 53.52 -22.09 53.16
C LEU A 536 52.28 -22.06 54.07
N ASN A 537 52.26 -22.86 55.15
CA ASN A 537 51.13 -22.88 56.07
C ASN A 537 51.11 -21.60 56.92
N ALA A 538 52.25 -21.15 57.44
CA ALA A 538 52.34 -19.88 58.15
C ALA A 538 52.03 -18.68 57.24
N ALA A 539 52.51 -18.71 55.98
CA ALA A 539 52.19 -17.70 54.97
C ALA A 539 50.68 -17.56 54.74
N ILE A 540 49.98 -18.69 54.51
CA ILE A 540 48.52 -18.71 54.33
C ILE A 540 47.83 -18.09 55.55
N ASN A 541 48.21 -18.51 56.77
CA ASN A 541 47.60 -17.99 57.99
C ASN A 541 47.80 -16.47 58.16
N ALA A 542 49.00 -15.96 57.84
CA ALA A 542 49.31 -14.54 57.92
C ALA A 542 48.48 -13.72 56.92
N ALA A 543 48.40 -14.16 55.66
CA ALA A 543 47.64 -13.46 54.61
C ALA A 543 46.11 -13.59 54.76
N GLN A 544 45.61 -14.62 55.47
CA GLN A 544 44.18 -14.91 55.58
C GLN A 544 43.39 -13.76 56.19
N THR A 545 43.98 -13.06 57.16
CA THR A 545 43.38 -11.89 57.83
C THR A 545 43.07 -10.76 56.82
N ILE A 546 44.01 -10.50 55.91
CA ILE A 546 43.88 -9.50 54.84
C ILE A 546 42.86 -9.96 53.80
N ALA A 547 42.93 -11.23 53.38
CA ALA A 547 42.01 -11.79 52.39
C ALA A 547 40.54 -11.71 52.82
N SER A 548 40.24 -11.94 54.11
CA SER A 548 38.89 -11.85 54.66
C SER A 548 38.40 -10.43 54.97
N SER A 549 39.28 -9.42 54.88
CA SER A 549 38.96 -8.07 55.36
C SER A 549 38.09 -7.24 54.42
N GLY A 550 37.99 -7.63 53.14
CA GLY A 550 37.36 -6.81 52.09
C GLY A 550 38.06 -5.48 51.79
N ARG A 551 39.27 -5.29 52.32
CA ARG A 551 40.10 -4.08 52.13
C ARG A 551 40.85 -4.13 50.79
N ALA A 552 41.54 -3.05 50.46
CA ALA A 552 42.23 -2.87 49.18
C ALA A 552 43.12 -4.06 48.74
N LEU A 553 43.83 -4.71 49.67
CA LEU A 553 44.72 -5.85 49.37
C LEU A 553 44.06 -7.23 49.50
N SER A 554 42.77 -7.32 49.79
CA SER A 554 42.08 -8.61 49.99
C SER A 554 42.18 -9.54 48.78
N GLY A 555 42.00 -9.02 47.57
CA GLY A 555 42.13 -9.81 46.34
C GLY A 555 43.56 -10.30 46.08
N GLU A 556 44.55 -9.44 46.31
CA GLU A 556 45.97 -9.80 46.17
C GLU A 556 46.40 -10.86 47.20
N ALA A 557 45.94 -10.73 48.44
CA ALA A 557 46.17 -11.70 49.50
C ALA A 557 45.51 -13.05 49.20
N GLN A 558 44.27 -13.04 48.70
CA GLN A 558 43.56 -14.27 48.32
C GLN A 558 44.27 -15.00 47.16
N ALA A 559 44.72 -14.26 46.15
CA ALA A 559 45.48 -14.84 45.04
C ALA A 559 46.78 -15.50 45.52
N ALA A 560 47.49 -14.86 46.46
CA ALA A 560 48.71 -15.44 47.06
C ALA A 560 48.40 -16.72 47.84
N ILE A 561 47.33 -16.73 48.65
CA ILE A 561 46.87 -17.92 49.38
C ILE A 561 46.55 -19.08 48.44
N ASP A 562 45.87 -18.81 47.33
CA ASP A 562 45.47 -19.84 46.38
C ASP A 562 46.69 -20.45 45.66
N ASP A 563 47.70 -19.63 45.35
CA ASP A 563 48.99 -20.11 44.84
C ASP A 563 49.69 -21.03 45.85
N TRP A 564 49.85 -20.60 47.11
CA TRP A 564 50.50 -21.40 48.15
C TRP A 564 49.76 -22.71 48.44
N ARG A 565 48.42 -22.69 48.44
CA ARG A 565 47.59 -23.92 48.54
C ARG A 565 47.81 -24.84 47.34
N GLY A 566 48.02 -24.28 46.15
CA GLY A 566 48.42 -25.02 44.96
C GLY A 566 49.78 -25.72 45.15
N GLN A 567 50.78 -24.99 45.66
CA GLN A 567 52.12 -25.51 45.93
C GLN A 567 52.12 -26.65 46.97
N ILE A 568 51.37 -26.50 48.07
CA ILE A 568 51.20 -27.57 49.08
C ILE A 568 50.61 -28.83 48.44
N ARG A 569 49.50 -28.69 47.70
CA ARG A 569 48.85 -29.82 47.01
C ARG A 569 49.78 -30.50 46.01
N ALA A 570 50.57 -29.75 45.26
CA ALA A 570 51.55 -30.30 44.34
C ALA A 570 52.62 -31.13 45.07
N LYS A 571 53.14 -30.62 46.20
CA LYS A 571 54.12 -31.34 47.04
C LYS A 571 53.55 -32.62 47.64
N ASP A 572 52.30 -32.58 48.12
CA ASP A 572 51.62 -33.75 48.68
C ASP A 572 51.31 -34.80 47.61
N ASN A 573 50.79 -34.38 46.46
CA ASN A 573 50.56 -35.26 45.32
C ASN A 573 51.87 -35.93 44.86
N TRP A 574 52.97 -35.18 44.78
CA TRP A 574 54.28 -35.71 44.43
C TRP A 574 54.81 -36.74 45.43
N LYS A 575 54.71 -36.42 46.73
CA LYS A 575 55.10 -37.35 47.80
C LYS A 575 54.30 -38.65 47.72
N ARG A 576 52.97 -38.55 47.64
CA ARG A 576 52.08 -39.71 47.57
C ARG A 576 52.27 -40.51 46.29
N ALA A 577 52.48 -39.85 45.14
CA ALA A 577 52.81 -40.53 43.89
C ALA A 577 54.03 -41.43 44.04
N ARG A 578 55.12 -40.92 44.63
CA ARG A 578 56.33 -41.70 44.88
C ARG A 578 56.10 -42.85 45.85
N GLU A 579 55.39 -42.64 46.95
CA GLU A 579 55.09 -43.69 47.94
C GLU A 579 54.26 -44.82 47.33
N VAL A 580 53.24 -44.49 46.54
CA VAL A 580 52.38 -45.48 45.88
C VAL A 580 53.18 -46.25 44.81
N ALA A 581 54.05 -45.58 44.06
CA ALA A 581 54.86 -46.22 43.02
C ALA A 581 55.78 -47.33 43.54
N VAL A 582 56.25 -47.24 44.80
CA VAL A 582 57.14 -48.25 45.40
C VAL A 582 56.52 -49.66 45.43
N VAL A 583 55.19 -49.76 45.47
CA VAL A 583 54.47 -51.05 45.47
C VAL A 583 54.76 -51.85 44.19
N GLY A 584 55.00 -51.17 43.06
CA GLY A 584 55.42 -51.80 41.81
C GLY A 584 54.36 -52.65 41.10
N THR A 585 53.10 -52.63 41.56
CA THR A 585 51.99 -53.29 40.87
C THR A 585 51.39 -52.39 39.79
N PRO A 586 50.73 -52.96 38.75
CA PRO A 586 50.10 -52.16 37.70
C PRO A 586 49.15 -51.07 38.21
N ASP A 587 48.26 -51.40 39.15
CA ASP A 587 47.29 -50.46 39.70
C ASP A 587 47.97 -49.35 40.52
N ALA A 588 49.04 -49.68 41.26
CA ALA A 588 49.78 -48.71 42.04
C ALA A 588 50.57 -47.75 41.14
N LEU A 589 51.21 -48.25 40.08
CA LEU A 589 51.92 -47.40 39.12
C LEU A 589 50.96 -46.47 38.37
N LEU A 590 49.77 -46.95 37.99
CA LEU A 590 48.74 -46.11 37.39
C LEU A 590 48.27 -44.99 38.33
N GLU A 591 48.02 -45.31 39.60
CA GLU A 591 47.61 -44.30 40.57
C GLU A 591 48.74 -43.30 40.87
N ALA A 592 49.99 -43.75 40.93
CA ALA A 592 51.16 -42.89 41.06
C ALA A 592 51.26 -41.90 39.88
N ILE A 593 51.08 -42.38 38.65
CA ILE A 593 51.06 -41.55 37.45
C ILE A 593 49.93 -40.51 37.53
N ARG A 594 48.71 -40.91 37.92
CA ARG A 594 47.59 -39.98 38.07
C ARG A 594 47.84 -38.90 39.12
N LEU A 595 48.48 -39.25 40.22
CA LEU A 595 48.84 -38.29 41.27
C LEU A 595 49.93 -37.32 40.80
N ALA A 596 50.96 -37.81 40.11
CA ALA A 596 52.00 -36.97 39.52
C ALA A 596 51.46 -36.07 38.40
N ASP A 597 50.47 -36.53 37.63
CA ASP A 597 49.89 -35.72 36.56
C ASP A 597 49.03 -34.55 37.06
N LYS A 598 48.50 -34.63 38.30
CA LYS A 598 47.81 -33.53 38.97
C LYS A 598 48.71 -32.36 39.38
N ILE A 599 50.03 -32.49 39.23
CA ILE A 599 50.98 -31.42 39.53
C ILE A 599 50.91 -30.38 38.39
N PRO A 600 50.56 -29.11 38.67
CA PRO A 600 50.44 -28.07 37.64
C PRO A 600 51.73 -27.88 36.85
N SER A 601 51.61 -27.53 35.56
CA SER A 601 52.77 -27.32 34.68
C SER A 601 53.68 -26.18 35.12
N SER A 602 53.14 -25.17 35.81
CA SER A 602 53.88 -24.05 36.37
C SER A 602 54.64 -24.38 37.67
N ASN A 603 54.38 -25.54 38.28
CA ASN A 603 55.05 -25.92 39.52
C ASN A 603 56.45 -26.48 39.25
N ILE A 604 57.42 -26.15 40.11
CA ILE A 604 58.81 -26.61 39.97
C ILE A 604 58.93 -28.15 39.96
N LEU A 605 58.04 -28.86 40.66
CA LEU A 605 58.04 -30.33 40.71
C LEU A 605 57.54 -30.99 39.42
N ARG A 606 57.00 -30.22 38.44
CA ARG A 606 56.45 -30.81 37.21
C ARG A 606 57.51 -31.55 36.41
N LEU A 607 58.75 -31.04 36.36
CA LEU A 607 59.82 -31.68 35.60
C LEU A 607 60.12 -33.07 36.15
N ASP A 608 60.31 -33.17 37.47
CA ASP A 608 60.53 -34.45 38.16
C ASP A 608 59.33 -35.39 38.00
N ALA A 609 58.11 -34.84 38.06
CA ALA A 609 56.88 -35.58 37.86
C ALA A 609 56.80 -36.21 36.47
N ASN A 610 57.14 -35.46 35.42
CA ASN A 610 57.14 -35.98 34.04
C ASN A 610 58.15 -37.13 33.87
N VAL A 611 59.36 -36.98 34.42
CA VAL A 611 60.38 -38.04 34.36
C VAL A 611 59.89 -39.31 35.05
N ALA A 612 59.28 -39.18 36.24
CA ALA A 612 58.74 -40.33 36.95
C ALA A 612 57.53 -40.96 36.22
N ILE A 613 56.64 -40.15 35.64
CA ILE A 613 55.52 -40.65 34.83
C ILE A 613 56.04 -41.50 33.67
N ASP A 614 57.08 -41.05 32.97
CA ASP A 614 57.71 -41.82 31.89
C ASP A 614 58.32 -43.13 32.40
N GLN A 615 59.06 -43.09 33.51
CA GLN A 615 59.68 -44.28 34.10
C GLN A 615 58.64 -45.31 34.57
N TRP A 616 57.59 -44.89 35.26
CA TRP A 616 56.50 -45.78 35.71
C TRP A 616 55.71 -46.33 34.53
N SER A 617 55.54 -45.55 33.47
CA SER A 617 54.93 -46.01 32.21
C SER A 617 55.77 -47.08 31.52
N GLN A 618 57.09 -46.94 31.56
CA GLN A 618 58.01 -47.97 31.06
C GLN A 618 57.97 -49.23 31.93
N GLN A 619 57.90 -49.10 33.26
CA GLN A 619 57.71 -50.26 34.15
C GLN A 619 56.39 -50.99 33.90
N LEU A 620 55.30 -50.26 33.66
CA LEU A 620 54.02 -50.86 33.26
C LEU A 620 54.16 -51.67 31.96
N LEU A 621 54.91 -51.16 30.98
CA LEU A 621 55.16 -51.86 29.73
C LEU A 621 55.96 -53.15 29.95
N ASP A 622 56.97 -53.11 30.81
CA ASP A 622 57.80 -54.28 31.11
C ASP A 622 57.03 -55.32 31.93
N ILE A 623 56.16 -54.90 32.86
CA ILE A 623 55.23 -55.81 33.55
C ILE A 623 54.29 -56.46 32.53
N ALA A 624 53.68 -55.68 31.63
CA ALA A 624 52.82 -56.22 30.58
C ALA A 624 53.56 -57.26 29.71
N ARG A 625 54.80 -56.98 29.30
CA ARG A 625 55.65 -57.93 28.56
C ARG A 625 55.92 -59.20 29.34
N SER A 626 56.26 -59.11 30.63
CA SER A 626 56.47 -60.30 31.47
C SER A 626 55.20 -61.12 31.67
N GLN A 627 54.03 -60.49 31.72
CA GLN A 627 52.75 -61.18 31.80
C GLN A 627 52.39 -61.89 30.49
N SER A 628 52.87 -61.40 29.34
CA SER A 628 52.52 -61.95 28.02
C SER A 628 52.89 -63.43 27.87
N SER A 629 53.96 -63.91 28.52
CA SER A 629 54.33 -65.33 28.48
C SER A 629 53.35 -66.26 29.20
N SER A 630 52.52 -65.73 30.10
CA SER A 630 51.58 -66.50 30.93
C SER A 630 50.12 -66.22 30.62
N ASN A 631 49.77 -64.95 30.36
CA ASN A 631 48.41 -64.53 30.08
C ASN A 631 48.44 -63.28 29.17
N LEU A 632 48.23 -63.51 27.87
CA LEU A 632 48.24 -62.48 26.84
C LEU A 632 47.14 -61.42 27.05
N SER A 633 45.96 -61.82 27.54
CA SER A 633 44.85 -60.90 27.82
C SER A 633 45.19 -59.92 28.96
N LYS A 634 45.80 -60.41 30.04
CA LYS A 634 46.22 -59.58 31.19
C LYS A 634 47.38 -58.64 30.82
N ALA A 635 48.27 -59.08 29.93
CA ALA A 635 49.33 -58.25 29.38
C ALA A 635 48.77 -57.07 28.57
N ILE A 636 47.77 -57.31 27.71
CA ILE A 636 47.09 -56.26 26.95
C ILE A 636 46.42 -55.26 27.90
N GLU A 637 45.68 -55.74 28.90
CA GLU A 637 45.02 -54.87 29.90
C GLU A 637 46.04 -53.98 30.62
N THR A 638 47.16 -54.55 31.07
CA THR A 638 48.23 -53.79 31.74
C THR A 638 48.88 -52.76 30.80
N ALA A 639 49.15 -53.11 29.55
CA ALA A 639 49.73 -52.19 28.57
C ALA A 639 48.77 -51.04 28.19
N GLN A 640 47.46 -51.26 28.27
CA GLN A 640 46.46 -50.21 28.03
C GLN A 640 46.43 -49.14 29.12
N LEU A 641 46.97 -49.43 30.32
CA LEU A 641 47.05 -48.47 31.42
C LEU A 641 48.10 -47.36 31.17
N ILE A 642 48.97 -47.53 30.18
CA ILE A 642 50.04 -46.57 29.88
C ILE A 642 49.44 -45.27 29.29
N PRO A 643 49.68 -44.10 29.90
CA PRO A 643 49.08 -42.85 29.44
C PRO A 643 49.65 -42.34 28.12
N ARG A 644 48.82 -41.59 27.39
CA ARG A 644 49.21 -40.86 26.18
C ARG A 644 50.20 -39.74 26.53
N GLY A 645 51.20 -39.55 25.67
CA GLY A 645 52.24 -38.53 25.84
C GLY A 645 53.47 -39.00 26.59
N THR A 646 53.46 -40.24 27.09
CA THR A 646 54.66 -40.88 27.67
C THR A 646 55.49 -41.56 26.58
N THR A 647 56.78 -41.72 26.84
CA THR A 647 57.72 -42.38 25.90
C THR A 647 57.36 -43.85 25.65
N ALA A 648 56.81 -44.55 26.65
CA ALA A 648 56.41 -45.96 26.55
C ALA A 648 55.11 -46.19 25.75
N TYR A 649 54.30 -45.15 25.53
CA TYR A 649 52.95 -45.30 24.96
C TYR A 649 52.93 -45.92 23.57
N ASN A 650 53.72 -45.40 22.63
CA ASN A 650 53.70 -45.89 21.24
C ASN A 650 54.16 -47.35 21.17
N THR A 651 55.22 -47.68 21.91
CA THR A 651 55.73 -49.05 22.03
C THR A 651 54.69 -49.97 22.64
N ALA A 652 53.96 -49.52 23.68
CA ALA A 652 52.86 -50.29 24.27
C ALA A 652 51.73 -50.57 23.28
N GLN A 653 51.32 -49.58 22.49
CA GLN A 653 50.27 -49.75 21.48
C GLN A 653 50.66 -50.75 20.39
N GLU A 654 51.92 -50.75 19.96
CA GLU A 654 52.44 -51.73 19.01
C GLU A 654 52.42 -53.15 19.59
N GLN A 655 52.88 -53.32 20.84
CA GLN A 655 52.83 -54.61 21.54
C GLN A 655 51.40 -55.12 21.70
N ILE A 656 50.46 -54.25 22.07
CA ILE A 656 49.03 -54.59 22.15
C ILE A 656 48.51 -55.14 20.81
N ARG A 657 48.84 -54.50 19.69
CA ARG A 657 48.43 -54.99 18.35
C ARG A 657 48.99 -56.38 18.06
N ASN A 658 50.27 -56.58 18.32
CA ASN A 658 50.93 -57.87 18.07
C ASN A 658 50.32 -58.98 18.94
N TRP A 659 50.09 -58.73 20.22
CA TRP A 659 49.44 -59.68 21.11
C TRP A 659 47.99 -59.96 20.71
N GLN A 660 47.23 -58.96 20.26
CA GLN A 660 45.87 -59.16 19.75
C GLN A 660 45.85 -60.05 18.50
N GLN A 661 46.82 -59.92 17.60
CA GLN A 661 46.97 -60.80 16.44
C GLN A 661 47.32 -62.24 16.83
N LEU A 662 48.15 -62.43 17.86
CA LEU A 662 48.49 -63.77 18.37
C LEU A 662 47.33 -64.44 19.10
N LEU A 663 46.49 -63.68 19.80
CA LEU A 663 45.23 -64.16 20.38
C LEU A 663 44.19 -64.54 19.31
N ASN A 664 44.33 -64.04 18.08
CA ASN A 664 43.34 -64.20 17.02
C ASN A 664 44.00 -64.28 15.62
N PRO A 665 44.74 -65.35 15.29
CA PRO A 665 45.48 -65.46 14.02
C PRO A 665 44.52 -65.61 12.84
N GLN A 666 44.74 -64.85 11.76
CA GLN A 666 43.92 -64.92 10.55
C GLN A 666 44.22 -66.19 9.71
N PRO A 667 43.21 -66.83 9.06
CA PRO A 667 43.42 -68.01 8.23
C PRO A 667 44.19 -67.70 6.93
N VAL A 668 45.17 -68.52 6.56
CA VAL A 668 45.97 -68.40 5.31
C VAL A 668 45.15 -68.87 4.09
N PRO A 669 45.03 -68.08 2.99
CA PRO A 669 44.39 -68.51 1.74
C PRO A 669 45.32 -69.31 0.79
N GLN A 670 44.73 -70.27 0.07
CA GLN A 670 45.37 -71.17 -0.93
C GLN A 670 45.70 -70.50 -2.29
N PRO A 671 46.61 -71.07 -3.13
CA PRO A 671 47.20 -70.42 -4.31
C PRO A 671 46.63 -70.85 -5.69
N GLU A 672 46.71 -69.96 -6.70
CA GLU A 672 46.46 -70.22 -8.14
C GLU A 672 47.29 -69.22 -9.05
N PRO A 673 47.46 -69.43 -10.38
CA PRO A 673 48.78 -69.68 -11.01
C PRO A 673 49.24 -68.75 -12.20
N LEU A 674 50.57 -68.71 -12.43
CA LEU A 674 51.40 -68.64 -13.69
C LEU A 674 50.87 -67.91 -14.96
N LEU A 675 51.49 -66.83 -15.50
CA LEU A 675 52.61 -66.70 -16.49
C LEU A 675 52.49 -65.31 -17.20
N PRO A 676 53.37 -64.84 -18.14
CA PRO A 676 54.83 -64.76 -18.19
C PRO A 676 55.41 -63.37 -18.63
N GLN A 677 56.69 -63.19 -18.30
CA GLN A 677 57.81 -62.40 -18.88
C GLN A 677 57.66 -61.18 -19.84
N SER A 678 58.54 -60.21 -19.54
CA SER A 678 59.44 -59.43 -20.42
C SER A 678 58.99 -58.08 -21.02
N SER A 679 59.65 -56.99 -20.59
CA SER A 679 60.58 -56.20 -21.42
C SER A 679 61.23 -55.07 -20.60
N THR A 680 62.55 -55.16 -20.42
CA THR A 680 63.53 -54.10 -20.07
C THR A 680 63.61 -53.05 -21.20
N PRO A 681 64.27 -51.85 -21.06
CA PRO A 681 65.67 -51.73 -20.61
C PRO A 681 66.13 -50.44 -19.89
N GLU A 682 67.34 -50.58 -19.31
CA GLU A 682 68.50 -49.65 -19.27
C GLU A 682 68.26 -48.19 -18.87
N GLY A 683 68.88 -47.68 -17.80
CA GLY A 683 70.32 -47.46 -17.58
C GLY A 683 70.43 -46.10 -16.85
N THR A 684 71.48 -45.65 -16.17
CA THR A 684 72.90 -46.01 -16.14
C THR A 684 73.54 -45.22 -14.99
N ASN A 685 74.63 -45.74 -14.42
CA ASN A 685 75.72 -45.08 -13.65
C ASN A 685 75.39 -44.57 -12.23
N LEU A 686 76.11 -44.93 -11.17
CA LEU A 686 77.41 -45.60 -10.96
C LEU A 686 77.40 -46.32 -9.61
#